data_AF-A0A496PND5-F1
#
_entry.id   AF-A0A496PND5-F1
#
_cell.length_a   1.000
_cell.length_b   1.000
_cell.length_c   1.000
_cell.angle_alpha   90.00
_cell.angle_beta   90.00
_cell.angle_gamma   90.00
#
_symmetry.space_group_name_H-M   'P 1'
#
loop_
_entity.id
_entity.type
_entity.pdbx_description
1 polymer ?
#
loop_
_entity_poly.entity_id
_entity_poly.type
_entity_poly.pdbx_seq_one_letter_code
_entity_poly.pdbx_strand_id
1 'polypeptide(L)'
;MLAALPRTAAANSQLFADDAPLRTNSSDTTISLDFFGITGWATYSTNENLRTNGGQSHFKIRYAPFFVNRADLTPLFQYLEEAYTTYDQMGFSYDNRTRWPVEVTVKNIATGEDGLFVRSFWGNNYTTLQFNQNIIKNLPELRSTAGHEFFHFIQYLYDTRGTFVRNHKTISRTISIHWLDEATAVWAEEKFTNTPTNYVSSIFKDREREPFNGMEAGTNGNNDKAAIHGYGMSAFIKYLTSRYGESIVRDIYLQILNQQHPVQAINLAINHNLFMIWENFLREYVCGNIYNVPKSEFIDDSQSGIFRIRSDTDRSKTFTETYPDLSAKRFSIGLNYPNISPAKAINFTIDQDLCDITLFKIKRAGIIEYVSHSTTKTLTLKNIRSLTDNGYNLFLMVTNSNYFNTPKIYTNSMQIKLDILVESIAAAMTLSTSKNKLNADSTSTSTITASVTDDVGDPVEGETVTFTTTSGSLSAESVDTDTNGIASVIYTAPSSAPPSGTSTITATTTNAITETVVITVNASPAWAGWPASQWCPKTATGEYQWGGTYMIYPPNNPKLNFLGIECHYWGNAQLESETVYLIKNESDYLNRMPDGWRKKYFESGALEHQVRYETGKKEGTSTRFYESGSIESQTPYINGLAEGNCVCYYESGQIQSVIPFQSDQRNGMAHSFYDTGERSRDEPWQNGLRHGIKKGYYRSGPLEYEHPYTNGKKNGMTKGYYENGNRKYEKPYTNGKKNGISKEYWDNDQLKSEIPYTNDIADGTQFYYDQVGKLYREVPYTNGVKHGIEKRYDLYNSNQVSHLIPWQNGVMHGQEKEYALDRQLISCKTYDNGTYTGSCMP
;
A
#
# COMPACT_ATOMS: atom_id res chain seq x y z
N MET A 1 -49.28 15.77 -63.57
CA MET A 1 -49.97 14.99 -62.50
C MET A 1 -49.68 15.74 -61.20
N LEU A 2 -50.65 16.45 -60.60
CA LEU A 2 -51.69 15.94 -59.68
C LEU A 2 -51.05 15.18 -58.49
N ALA A 3 -51.24 15.52 -57.21
CA ALA A 3 -51.92 16.65 -56.53
C ALA A 3 -51.33 16.79 -55.09
N ALA A 4 -51.72 17.68 -54.15
CA ALA A 4 -52.82 18.66 -54.07
C ALA A 4 -52.51 19.82 -53.07
N LEU A 5 -53.38 20.85 -53.08
CA LEU A 5 -53.74 21.77 -51.97
C LEU A 5 -55.26 21.53 -51.71
N PRO A 6 -55.91 21.85 -50.55
CA PRO A 6 -55.91 23.24 -50.00
C PRO A 6 -56.34 23.50 -48.52
N ARG A 7 -56.26 24.79 -48.09
CA ARG A 7 -57.12 25.53 -47.11
C ARG A 7 -57.10 25.07 -45.63
N THR A 8 -57.33 25.89 -44.58
CA THR A 8 -57.76 27.31 -44.34
C THR A 8 -57.25 27.74 -42.93
N ALA A 9 -57.32 28.97 -42.39
CA ALA A 9 -57.95 30.27 -42.70
C ALA A 9 -57.00 31.44 -42.27
N ALA A 10 -57.19 32.75 -42.57
CA ALA A 10 -58.10 33.81 -42.04
C ALA A 10 -57.92 34.16 -40.53
N ALA A 11 -57.79 35.43 -40.08
CA ALA A 11 -57.65 36.74 -40.74
C ALA A 11 -57.17 37.83 -39.73
N ASN A 12 -56.77 39.03 -40.23
CA ASN A 12 -56.98 40.41 -39.68
C ASN A 12 -56.75 40.74 -38.17
N SER A 13 -56.37 41.95 -37.72
CA SER A 13 -55.85 43.21 -38.31
C SER A 13 -55.72 44.28 -37.20
N GLN A 14 -54.64 45.09 -37.16
CA GLN A 14 -54.53 46.44 -36.53
C GLN A 14 -53.06 46.94 -36.74
N LEU A 15 -52.69 48.12 -37.27
CA LEU A 15 -53.05 49.54 -36.99
C LEU A 15 -52.65 49.95 -35.56
N PHE A 16 -51.84 50.99 -35.26
CA PHE A 16 -51.24 52.14 -35.98
C PHE A 16 -49.76 52.33 -35.52
N ALA A 17 -48.79 52.72 -36.37
CA ALA A 17 -48.29 54.08 -36.65
C ALA A 17 -47.75 54.90 -35.45
N ASP A 18 -46.46 55.29 -35.52
CA ASP A 18 -45.99 56.67 -35.25
C ASP A 18 -44.56 56.90 -35.79
N ASP A 19 -44.31 58.09 -36.33
CA ASP A 19 -43.03 58.48 -36.96
C ASP A 19 -42.06 59.16 -35.98
N ALA A 20 -40.76 58.85 -36.10
CA ALA A 20 -39.69 59.69 -35.57
C ALA A 20 -38.44 59.62 -36.47
N PRO A 21 -37.91 60.75 -36.99
CA PRO A 21 -36.79 60.73 -37.93
C PRO A 21 -35.45 60.53 -37.20
N LEU A 22 -34.81 59.38 -37.42
CA LEU A 22 -33.45 59.14 -36.96
C LEU A 22 -32.45 60.03 -37.71
N ARG A 23 -31.92 61.04 -37.01
CA ARG A 23 -30.78 61.84 -37.46
C ARG A 23 -29.54 60.94 -37.59
N THR A 24 -29.06 60.74 -38.82
CA THR A 24 -27.78 60.07 -39.08
C THR A 24 -26.60 60.99 -38.76
N ASN A 25 -25.81 60.66 -37.74
CA ASN A 25 -24.48 61.23 -37.50
C ASN A 25 -23.55 60.18 -36.87
N SER A 26 -22.91 59.36 -37.69
CA SER A 26 -21.56 58.78 -37.45
C SER A 26 -21.07 58.08 -38.73
N SER A 27 -19.76 58.08 -38.93
CA SER A 27 -19.09 57.85 -40.22
C SER A 27 -18.59 56.41 -40.46
N ASP A 28 -19.02 55.44 -39.66
CA ASP A 28 -18.27 54.17 -39.48
C ASP A 28 -19.13 52.89 -39.59
N THR A 29 -19.98 52.80 -40.62
CA THR A 29 -20.70 51.55 -40.94
C THR A 29 -20.47 51.13 -42.40
N THR A 30 -19.51 50.22 -42.63
CA THR A 30 -19.41 49.52 -43.93
C THR A 30 -20.46 48.40 -43.99
N ILE A 31 -21.57 48.67 -44.67
CA ILE A 31 -22.60 47.67 -44.97
C ILE A 31 -22.25 47.01 -46.31
N SER A 32 -21.89 45.73 -46.32
CA SER A 32 -21.83 44.95 -47.57
C SER A 32 -23.22 44.41 -47.92
N LEU A 33 -23.74 44.79 -49.07
CA LEU A 33 -25.03 44.34 -49.58
C LEU A 33 -24.85 43.20 -50.59
N ASP A 34 -25.09 41.96 -50.16
CA ASP A 34 -25.29 40.84 -51.08
C ASP A 34 -26.76 40.78 -51.51
N PHE A 35 -26.99 40.74 -52.83
CA PHE A 35 -28.31 40.84 -53.43
C PHE A 35 -29.03 39.48 -53.39
N PHE A 36 -29.83 39.23 -52.34
CA PHE A 36 -31.08 38.44 -52.27
C PHE A 36 -31.31 37.94 -50.82
N GLY A 37 -31.99 38.76 -50.01
CA GLY A 37 -32.37 38.44 -48.61
C GLY A 37 -31.69 39.35 -47.58
N ILE A 38 -32.47 40.18 -46.90
CA ILE A 38 -31.92 41.24 -46.02
C ILE A 38 -31.55 40.68 -44.64
N THR A 39 -30.29 40.25 -44.50
CA THR A 39 -29.57 40.22 -43.21
C THR A 39 -28.14 40.75 -43.42
N GLY A 40 -28.03 42.07 -43.57
CA GLY A 40 -26.72 42.73 -43.71
C GLY A 40 -25.85 42.53 -42.46
N TRP A 41 -24.60 42.12 -42.63
CA TRP A 41 -23.65 41.94 -41.53
C TRP A 41 -22.86 43.24 -41.28
N ALA A 42 -22.83 43.68 -40.03
CA ALA A 42 -21.96 44.75 -39.57
C ALA A 42 -20.64 44.18 -39.04
N THR A 43 -19.59 45.00 -39.08
CA THR A 43 -18.28 44.69 -38.46
C THR A 43 -18.04 45.63 -37.27
N TYR A 44 -17.64 45.05 -36.15
CA TYR A 44 -17.07 45.75 -35.00
C TYR A 44 -15.59 45.38 -34.86
N SER A 45 -14.74 46.39 -35.02
CA SER A 45 -13.32 46.37 -34.67
C SER A 45 -13.03 47.67 -33.94
N THR A 46 -12.22 47.63 -32.88
CA THR A 46 -11.84 48.84 -32.16
C THR A 46 -10.75 49.59 -32.93
N ASN A 47 -10.91 50.90 -33.09
CA ASN A 47 -9.86 51.79 -33.59
C ASN A 47 -9.30 52.62 -32.42
N GLU A 48 -7.99 52.48 -32.23
CA GLU A 48 -7.02 53.44 -31.68
C GLU A 48 -6.95 53.79 -30.18
N ASN A 49 -7.98 53.65 -29.34
CA ASN A 49 -7.92 54.19 -27.95
C ASN A 49 -7.58 53.20 -26.82
N LEU A 50 -7.06 52.01 -27.14
CA LEU A 50 -6.29 51.17 -26.19
C LEU A 50 -4.88 50.91 -26.72
N ARG A 51 -4.18 51.99 -27.10
CA ARG A 51 -2.74 51.97 -27.40
C ARG A 51 -1.91 51.87 -26.11
N THR A 52 -1.71 50.65 -25.60
CA THR A 52 -0.56 50.34 -24.74
C THR A 52 0.56 49.77 -25.61
N ASN A 53 1.42 50.66 -26.14
CA ASN A 53 2.68 50.33 -26.82
C ASN A 53 2.65 49.19 -27.89
N GLY A 54 1.97 49.42 -29.01
CA GLY A 54 2.45 48.93 -30.32
C GLY A 54 1.71 47.79 -31.05
N GLY A 55 0.63 47.23 -30.49
CA GLY A 55 -0.13 46.13 -31.12
C GLY A 55 -1.35 46.54 -31.95
N GLN A 56 -1.68 45.75 -32.98
CA GLN A 56 -3.01 45.72 -33.60
C GLN A 56 -3.95 44.86 -32.73
N SER A 57 -5.28 45.08 -32.78
CA SER A 57 -6.22 44.20 -32.06
C SER A 57 -6.19 42.78 -32.62
N HIS A 58 -6.35 41.80 -31.72
CA HIS A 58 -6.35 40.39 -32.04
C HIS A 58 -7.69 39.89 -32.60
N PHE A 59 -8.78 40.66 -32.48
CA PHE A 59 -10.14 40.20 -32.82
C PHE A 59 -10.92 41.18 -33.69
N LYS A 60 -11.79 40.64 -34.55
CA LYS A 60 -12.79 41.37 -35.35
C LYS A 60 -14.12 40.67 -35.24
N ILE A 61 -15.13 41.34 -34.68
CA ILE A 61 -16.47 40.80 -34.51
C ILE A 61 -17.33 41.15 -35.72
N ARG A 62 -18.04 40.17 -36.27
CA ARG A 62 -19.09 40.32 -37.28
C ARG A 62 -20.43 39.95 -36.65
N TYR A 63 -21.45 40.76 -36.86
CA TYR A 63 -22.76 40.58 -36.22
C TYR A 63 -23.88 41.06 -37.12
N ALA A 64 -25.08 40.54 -36.92
CA ALA A 64 -26.28 41.07 -37.56
C ALA A 64 -26.86 42.20 -36.68
N PRO A 65 -26.80 43.49 -37.11
CA PRO A 65 -27.21 44.64 -36.29
C PRO A 65 -28.73 44.70 -36.05
N PHE A 66 -29.52 43.88 -36.74
CA PHE A 66 -30.95 43.69 -36.47
C PHE A 66 -31.21 42.89 -35.19
N PHE A 67 -30.28 42.01 -34.78
CA PHE A 67 -30.45 41.14 -33.61
C PHE A 67 -29.57 41.53 -32.42
N VAL A 68 -28.44 42.22 -32.65
CA VAL A 68 -27.48 42.58 -31.59
C VAL A 68 -27.05 44.04 -31.73
N ASN A 69 -27.14 44.82 -30.64
CA ASN A 69 -26.65 46.19 -30.62
C ASN A 69 -25.13 46.23 -30.54
N ARG A 70 -24.51 47.21 -31.21
CA ARG A 70 -23.05 47.41 -31.16
C ARG A 70 -22.50 47.56 -29.73
N ALA A 71 -23.23 48.26 -28.86
CA ALA A 71 -22.80 48.52 -27.49
C ALA A 71 -22.66 47.21 -26.68
N ASP A 72 -23.61 46.29 -26.87
CA ASP A 72 -23.69 44.99 -26.20
C ASP A 72 -22.51 44.06 -26.55
N LEU A 73 -21.75 44.35 -27.62
CA LEU A 73 -20.56 43.58 -28.04
C LEU A 73 -19.25 43.99 -27.36
N THR A 74 -19.22 45.12 -26.66
CA THR A 74 -18.01 45.61 -26.00
C THR A 74 -17.44 44.62 -24.97
N PRO A 75 -18.26 43.96 -24.11
CA PRO A 75 -17.77 42.96 -23.16
C PRO A 75 -17.19 41.73 -23.85
N LEU A 76 -17.84 41.18 -24.90
CA LEU A 76 -17.30 40.05 -25.66
C LEU A 76 -15.91 40.36 -26.23
N PHE A 77 -15.73 41.55 -26.81
CA PHE A 77 -14.43 41.98 -27.31
C PHE A 77 -13.38 42.06 -26.20
N GLN A 78 -13.74 42.64 -25.03
CA GLN A 78 -12.84 42.74 -23.88
C GLN A 78 -12.47 41.38 -23.30
N TYR A 79 -13.41 40.44 -23.18
CA TYR A 79 -13.16 39.09 -22.66
C TYR A 79 -12.31 38.23 -23.61
N LEU A 80 -12.35 38.48 -24.92
CA LEU A 80 -11.46 37.83 -25.88
C LEU A 80 -10.03 38.37 -25.82
N GLU A 81 -9.83 39.68 -25.71
CA GLU A 81 -8.49 40.29 -25.50
C GLU A 81 -7.94 39.93 -24.09
N GLU A 82 -8.81 39.78 -23.09
CA GLU A 82 -8.47 39.21 -21.78
C GLU A 82 -7.97 37.76 -21.93
N ALA A 83 -8.74 36.89 -22.58
CA ALA A 83 -8.36 35.49 -22.81
C ALA A 83 -7.04 35.36 -23.58
N TYR A 84 -6.83 36.16 -24.64
CA TYR A 84 -5.55 36.27 -25.33
C TYR A 84 -4.39 36.53 -24.35
N THR A 85 -4.54 37.55 -23.51
CA THR A 85 -3.51 37.99 -22.57
C THR A 85 -3.25 36.96 -21.47
N THR A 86 -4.30 36.33 -20.93
CA THR A 86 -4.19 35.29 -19.89
C THR A 86 -3.41 34.09 -20.40
N TYR A 87 -3.72 33.57 -21.60
CA TYR A 87 -3.02 32.40 -22.13
C TYR A 87 -1.60 32.73 -22.65
N ASP A 88 -1.36 33.96 -23.12
CA ASP A 88 -0.01 34.47 -23.42
C ASP A 88 0.88 34.43 -22.16
N GLN A 89 0.35 34.92 -21.03
CA GLN A 89 1.05 34.89 -19.73
C GLN A 89 1.29 33.47 -19.18
N MET A 90 0.46 32.50 -19.55
CA MET A 90 0.69 31.07 -19.28
C MET A 90 1.77 30.47 -20.21
N GLY A 91 2.23 31.22 -21.21
CA GLY A 91 3.29 30.85 -22.14
C GLY A 91 2.82 30.05 -23.35
N PHE A 92 1.55 30.11 -23.74
CA PHE A 92 1.10 29.55 -25.01
C PHE A 92 1.62 30.40 -26.18
N SER A 93 2.11 29.76 -27.25
CA SER A 93 2.62 30.45 -28.44
C SER A 93 1.53 30.57 -29.51
N TYR A 94 1.49 31.75 -30.13
CA TYR A 94 0.64 32.06 -31.28
C TYR A 94 1.38 32.03 -32.62
N ASP A 95 2.67 31.68 -32.64
CA ASP A 95 3.56 31.80 -33.82
C ASP A 95 3.06 30.99 -35.05
N ASN A 96 2.31 29.93 -34.79
CA ASN A 96 1.64 29.10 -35.80
C ASN A 96 0.47 29.81 -36.52
N ARG A 97 0.19 31.09 -36.22
CA ARG A 97 -0.78 31.94 -36.91
C ARG A 97 -0.15 33.26 -37.37
N THR A 98 -0.07 33.44 -38.68
CA THR A 98 0.49 34.63 -39.35
C THR A 98 -0.56 35.64 -39.83
N ARG A 99 -1.86 35.36 -39.66
CA ARG A 99 -2.96 36.23 -40.11
C ARG A 99 -3.83 36.72 -38.95
N TRP A 100 -3.76 38.02 -38.66
CA TRP A 100 -4.60 38.69 -37.66
C TRP A 100 -5.50 39.75 -38.32
N PRO A 101 -6.61 40.17 -37.69
CA PRO A 101 -7.22 39.60 -36.48
C PRO A 101 -7.90 38.23 -36.71
N VAL A 102 -8.32 37.58 -35.62
CA VAL A 102 -9.26 36.45 -35.62
C VAL A 102 -10.66 36.97 -35.91
N GLU A 103 -11.38 36.32 -36.83
CA GLU A 103 -12.78 36.64 -37.12
C GLU A 103 -13.70 35.93 -36.13
N VAL A 104 -14.57 36.71 -35.49
CA VAL A 104 -15.55 36.29 -34.50
C VAL A 104 -16.94 36.59 -35.05
N THR A 105 -17.88 35.66 -35.01
CA THR A 105 -19.23 35.86 -35.58
C THR A 105 -20.32 35.69 -34.54
N VAL A 106 -21.06 36.75 -34.25
CA VAL A 106 -22.21 36.72 -33.33
C VAL A 106 -23.49 36.48 -34.13
N LYS A 107 -24.17 35.37 -33.86
CA LYS A 107 -25.35 34.93 -34.61
C LYS A 107 -26.21 33.96 -33.81
N ASN A 108 -27.37 33.59 -34.31
CA ASN A 108 -28.09 32.42 -33.80
C ASN A 108 -27.33 31.13 -34.22
N ILE A 109 -26.78 30.39 -33.25
CA ILE A 109 -26.19 29.04 -33.42
C ILE A 109 -27.18 27.98 -32.92
N ALA A 110 -26.78 26.71 -32.81
CA ALA A 110 -27.72 25.64 -32.48
C ALA A 110 -28.29 25.79 -31.05
N THR A 111 -29.48 25.26 -30.82
CA THR A 111 -30.15 25.34 -29.52
C THR A 111 -29.34 24.59 -28.45
N GLY A 112 -28.79 25.33 -27.49
CA GLY A 112 -27.94 24.78 -26.43
C GLY A 112 -26.44 25.04 -26.61
N GLU A 113 -26.01 25.66 -27.71
CA GLU A 113 -24.64 26.16 -27.88
C GLU A 113 -24.59 27.65 -27.55
N ASP A 114 -23.69 28.05 -26.66
CA ASP A 114 -23.44 29.46 -26.30
C ASP A 114 -22.21 30.04 -27.04
N GLY A 115 -21.23 29.19 -27.32
CA GLY A 115 -20.05 29.47 -28.15
C GLY A 115 -19.81 28.33 -29.15
N LEU A 116 -18.92 28.56 -30.12
CA LEU A 116 -18.36 27.51 -30.98
C LEU A 116 -17.05 27.94 -31.66
N PHE A 117 -15.97 27.23 -31.41
CA PHE A 117 -14.73 27.27 -32.18
C PHE A 117 -14.86 26.53 -33.51
N VAL A 118 -14.61 27.23 -34.62
CA VAL A 118 -14.72 26.66 -35.97
C VAL A 118 -13.35 26.38 -36.58
N ARG A 119 -13.00 25.09 -36.57
CA ARG A 119 -11.84 24.51 -37.25
C ARG A 119 -11.94 24.77 -38.77
N SER A 120 -10.82 25.17 -39.39
CA SER A 120 -10.79 25.50 -40.82
C SER A 120 -10.03 24.47 -41.65
N PHE A 121 -10.58 24.09 -42.80
CA PHE A 121 -9.88 23.23 -43.77
C PHE A 121 -8.60 23.88 -44.28
N TRP A 122 -8.60 25.22 -44.42
CA TRP A 122 -7.47 25.99 -44.90
C TRP A 122 -6.34 26.16 -43.86
N GLY A 123 -6.56 25.74 -42.60
CA GLY A 123 -5.58 25.77 -41.51
C GLY A 123 -5.65 27.03 -40.63
N ASN A 124 -4.64 27.20 -39.78
CA ASN A 124 -4.61 28.06 -38.59
C ASN A 124 -4.97 29.54 -38.83
N ASN A 125 -4.67 30.06 -40.03
CA ASN A 125 -4.96 31.43 -40.43
C ASN A 125 -6.43 31.71 -40.78
N TYR A 126 -7.27 30.68 -40.80
CA TYR A 126 -8.66 30.74 -41.30
C TYR A 126 -9.68 30.15 -40.31
N THR A 127 -9.25 29.80 -39.09
CA THR A 127 -10.15 29.47 -37.98
C THR A 127 -10.88 30.71 -37.49
N THR A 128 -12.10 30.51 -37.00
CA THR A 128 -13.00 31.57 -36.50
C THR A 128 -13.68 31.14 -35.21
N LEU A 129 -14.18 32.12 -34.45
CA LEU A 129 -15.04 31.90 -33.28
C LEU A 129 -16.48 32.28 -33.63
N GLN A 130 -17.44 31.61 -33.00
CA GLN A 130 -18.86 31.96 -33.10
C GLN A 130 -19.44 32.06 -31.69
N PHE A 131 -20.35 33.01 -31.48
CA PHE A 131 -21.05 33.19 -30.21
C PHE A 131 -22.54 33.32 -30.46
N ASN A 132 -23.34 32.72 -29.58
CA ASN A 132 -24.78 32.83 -29.65
C ASN A 132 -25.19 34.28 -29.39
N GLN A 133 -26.02 34.85 -30.24
CA GLN A 133 -26.58 36.19 -30.03
C GLN A 133 -27.34 36.32 -28.69
N ASN A 134 -27.80 35.19 -28.13
CA ASN A 134 -28.53 35.14 -26.87
C ASN A 134 -27.62 35.28 -25.62
N ILE A 135 -26.37 34.79 -25.66
CA ILE A 135 -25.44 34.89 -24.51
C ILE A 135 -24.85 36.30 -24.33
N ILE A 136 -24.86 37.14 -25.36
CA ILE A 136 -24.22 38.48 -25.38
C ILE A 136 -24.59 39.39 -24.19
N LYS A 137 -25.77 39.18 -23.57
CA LYS A 137 -26.22 39.95 -22.40
C LYS A 137 -25.99 39.26 -21.05
N ASN A 138 -25.63 37.98 -21.04
CA ASN A 138 -25.30 37.22 -19.84
C ASN A 138 -23.79 37.31 -19.55
N LEU A 139 -23.35 38.46 -19.05
CA LEU A 139 -21.92 38.80 -18.94
C LEU A 139 -21.04 37.75 -18.21
N PRO A 140 -21.46 37.11 -17.10
CA PRO A 140 -20.66 36.09 -16.44
C PRO A 140 -20.42 34.86 -17.32
N GLU A 141 -21.48 34.33 -17.93
CA GLU A 141 -21.40 33.17 -18.83
C GLU A 141 -20.60 33.52 -20.09
N LEU A 142 -20.86 34.71 -20.66
CA LEU A 142 -20.16 35.22 -21.84
C LEU A 142 -18.64 35.29 -21.65
N ARG A 143 -18.18 35.64 -20.43
CA ARG A 143 -16.75 35.70 -20.09
C ARG A 143 -16.12 34.31 -20.04
N SER A 144 -16.76 33.35 -19.36
CA SER A 144 -16.30 31.96 -19.34
C SER A 144 -16.33 31.31 -20.72
N THR A 145 -17.41 31.49 -21.49
CA THR A 145 -17.52 31.00 -22.87
C THR A 145 -16.46 31.63 -23.78
N ALA A 146 -16.17 32.93 -23.64
CA ALA A 146 -15.10 33.57 -24.40
C ALA A 146 -13.71 32.96 -24.10
N GLY A 147 -13.43 32.69 -22.83
CA GLY A 147 -12.22 31.99 -22.40
C GLY A 147 -12.12 30.55 -22.91
N HIS A 148 -13.22 29.80 -22.86
CA HIS A 148 -13.34 28.41 -23.31
C HIS A 148 -13.12 28.27 -24.82
N GLU A 149 -13.90 28.99 -25.63
CA GLU A 149 -13.83 28.91 -27.09
C GLU A 149 -12.50 29.43 -27.65
N PHE A 150 -11.94 30.46 -27.02
CA PHE A 150 -10.60 30.92 -27.38
C PHE A 150 -9.50 29.93 -26.98
N PHE A 151 -9.73 29.09 -25.97
CA PHE A 151 -8.78 28.01 -25.65
C PHE A 151 -8.77 26.92 -26.71
N HIS A 152 -9.92 26.50 -27.24
CA HIS A 152 -9.96 25.59 -28.39
C HIS A 152 -9.23 26.13 -29.62
N PHE A 153 -9.26 27.44 -29.83
CA PHE A 153 -8.44 28.09 -30.85
C PHE A 153 -6.94 27.94 -30.58
N ILE A 154 -6.48 28.08 -29.32
CA ILE A 154 -5.08 27.84 -28.94
C ILE A 154 -4.69 26.37 -29.13
N GLN A 155 -5.49 25.43 -28.61
CA GLN A 155 -5.24 23.98 -28.73
C GLN A 155 -5.02 23.56 -30.19
N TYR A 156 -5.83 24.12 -31.11
CA TYR A 156 -5.69 23.89 -32.55
C TYR A 156 -4.37 24.38 -33.16
N LEU A 157 -3.71 25.38 -32.56
CA LEU A 157 -2.36 25.78 -32.98
C LEU A 157 -1.30 24.71 -32.66
N TYR A 158 -1.54 23.87 -31.66
CA TYR A 158 -0.66 22.76 -31.25
C TYR A 158 -0.98 21.45 -31.98
N ASP A 159 -2.25 21.17 -32.33
CA ASP A 159 -2.61 20.08 -33.27
C ASP A 159 -3.26 20.59 -34.57
N THR A 160 -2.43 21.22 -35.40
CA THR A 160 -2.86 21.89 -36.64
C THR A 160 -3.65 20.97 -37.58
N ARG A 161 -4.92 21.35 -37.83
CA ARG A 161 -5.90 20.58 -38.62
C ARG A 161 -6.19 19.17 -38.07
N GLY A 162 -5.77 18.79 -36.86
CA GLY A 162 -5.86 17.39 -36.39
C GLY A 162 -4.75 16.50 -36.96
N THR A 163 -3.50 16.97 -36.95
CA THR A 163 -2.31 16.20 -37.38
C THR A 163 -2.14 14.92 -36.59
N PHE A 164 -2.22 14.98 -35.26
CA PHE A 164 -2.09 13.83 -34.37
C PHE A 164 -3.12 12.76 -34.73
N VAL A 165 -4.40 13.13 -34.82
CA VAL A 165 -5.51 12.21 -35.18
C VAL A 165 -5.34 11.60 -36.58
N ARG A 166 -4.78 12.35 -37.54
CA ARG A 166 -4.48 11.82 -38.88
C ARG A 166 -3.31 10.84 -38.90
N ASN A 167 -2.27 11.09 -38.12
CA ASN A 167 -1.04 10.30 -38.10
C ASN A 167 -1.22 8.99 -37.33
N HIS A 168 -2.08 8.98 -36.30
CA HIS A 168 -2.33 7.83 -35.43
C HIS A 168 -3.58 7.00 -35.79
N LYS A 169 -4.03 7.04 -37.07
CA LYS A 169 -5.21 6.29 -37.57
C LYS A 169 -5.19 4.78 -37.33
N THR A 170 -4.04 4.19 -36.98
CA THR A 170 -3.87 2.78 -36.62
C THR A 170 -4.11 2.48 -35.14
N ILE A 171 -4.11 3.49 -34.25
CA ILE A 171 -4.26 3.34 -32.79
C ILE A 171 -5.76 3.29 -32.41
N SER A 172 -6.52 2.51 -33.19
CA SER A 172 -8.00 2.48 -33.23
C SER A 172 -8.67 3.78 -33.70
N ARG A 173 -9.82 3.64 -34.37
CA ARG A 173 -10.68 4.76 -34.80
C ARG A 173 -11.48 5.38 -33.64
N THR A 174 -11.18 5.02 -32.39
CA THR A 174 -12.01 5.33 -31.22
C THR A 174 -11.36 6.28 -30.22
N ILE A 175 -10.06 6.55 -30.26
CA ILE A 175 -9.42 7.48 -29.30
C ILE A 175 -9.36 8.87 -29.94
N SER A 176 -10.06 9.82 -29.34
CA SER A 176 -10.18 11.20 -29.84
C SER A 176 -9.57 12.18 -28.85
N ILE A 177 -8.55 12.95 -29.28
CA ILE A 177 -7.88 13.99 -28.46
C ILE A 177 -8.85 15.03 -27.88
N HIS A 178 -10.04 15.14 -28.47
CA HIS A 178 -11.14 15.96 -28.01
C HIS A 178 -11.43 15.85 -26.50
N TRP A 179 -11.21 14.70 -25.85
CA TRP A 179 -11.39 14.60 -24.40
C TRP A 179 -10.44 15.52 -23.61
N LEU A 180 -9.20 15.65 -24.08
CA LEU A 180 -8.19 16.51 -23.47
C LEU A 180 -8.43 17.98 -23.85
N ASP A 181 -8.84 18.23 -25.10
CA ASP A 181 -9.29 19.55 -25.58
C ASP A 181 -10.39 20.08 -24.64
N GLU A 182 -11.49 19.34 -24.47
CA GLU A 182 -12.59 19.74 -23.58
C GLU A 182 -12.18 19.81 -22.11
N ALA A 183 -11.47 18.81 -21.57
CA ALA A 183 -11.06 18.79 -20.16
C ALA A 183 -10.23 20.02 -19.77
N THR A 184 -9.35 20.46 -20.67
CA THR A 184 -8.49 21.62 -20.44
C THR A 184 -9.21 22.95 -20.74
N ALA A 185 -10.20 22.99 -21.64
CA ALA A 185 -11.06 24.15 -21.85
C ALA A 185 -12.01 24.40 -20.66
N VAL A 186 -12.68 23.35 -20.16
CA VAL A 186 -13.55 23.41 -18.97
C VAL A 186 -12.77 23.77 -17.71
N TRP A 187 -11.54 23.28 -17.57
CA TRP A 187 -10.65 23.76 -16.50
C TRP A 187 -10.37 25.26 -16.64
N ALA A 188 -10.06 25.74 -17.84
CA ALA A 188 -9.64 27.13 -18.06
C ALA A 188 -10.77 28.16 -17.82
N GLU A 189 -12.05 27.76 -17.89
CA GLU A 189 -13.19 28.60 -17.50
C GLU A 189 -13.04 29.23 -16.09
N GLU A 190 -12.36 28.56 -15.16
CA GLU A 190 -12.17 29.06 -13.80
C GLU A 190 -11.34 30.36 -13.73
N LYS A 191 -10.60 30.68 -14.78
CA LYS A 191 -9.82 31.93 -14.94
C LYS A 191 -10.70 33.12 -15.36
N PHE A 192 -11.85 32.83 -15.96
CA PHE A 192 -12.73 33.82 -16.61
C PHE A 192 -14.04 34.04 -15.83
N THR A 193 -14.06 33.65 -14.56
CA THR A 193 -15.19 33.80 -13.65
C THR A 193 -14.94 34.86 -12.58
N ASN A 194 -16.01 35.30 -11.91
CA ASN A 194 -15.93 36.23 -10.78
C ASN A 194 -15.74 35.51 -9.43
N THR A 195 -15.77 34.17 -9.40
CA THR A 195 -15.66 33.34 -8.19
C THR A 195 -14.66 32.18 -8.36
N PRO A 196 -13.39 32.44 -8.74
CA PRO A 196 -12.44 31.40 -9.18
C PRO A 196 -12.20 30.28 -8.15
N THR A 197 -12.12 30.62 -6.87
CA THR A 197 -11.84 29.65 -5.79
C THR A 197 -12.93 28.59 -5.59
N ASN A 198 -14.17 28.89 -5.97
CA ASN A 198 -15.33 28.00 -5.83
C ASN A 198 -15.99 27.68 -7.18
N TYR A 199 -15.28 27.94 -8.30
CA TYR A 199 -15.85 27.71 -9.62
C TYR A 199 -16.02 26.22 -9.91
N VAL A 200 -17.22 25.87 -10.39
CA VAL A 200 -17.59 24.55 -10.89
C VAL A 200 -18.43 24.77 -12.13
N SER A 201 -17.89 24.40 -13.29
CA SER A 201 -18.54 24.54 -14.59
C SER A 201 -19.93 23.88 -14.61
N SER A 202 -20.89 24.48 -15.31
CA SER A 202 -22.24 23.94 -15.45
C SER A 202 -22.23 22.58 -16.16
N ILE A 203 -21.44 22.45 -17.23
CA ILE A 203 -21.30 21.22 -18.04
C ILE A 203 -20.50 20.11 -17.35
N PHE A 204 -19.78 20.42 -16.26
CA PHE A 204 -19.15 19.41 -15.41
C PHE A 204 -20.13 18.76 -14.41
N LYS A 205 -21.21 19.45 -13.99
CA LYS A 205 -22.15 19.02 -12.94
C LYS A 205 -23.09 17.84 -13.29
N ASP A 206 -23.01 17.36 -14.53
CA ASP A 206 -23.70 16.13 -14.97
C ASP A 206 -22.68 15.03 -15.36
N ARG A 207 -21.39 15.22 -15.01
CA ARG A 207 -20.22 14.51 -15.57
C ARG A 207 -19.17 14.14 -14.52
N GLU A 208 -19.44 14.34 -13.24
CA GLU A 208 -18.48 14.08 -12.15
C GLU A 208 -18.14 12.60 -11.96
N ARG A 209 -18.84 11.71 -12.67
CA ARG A 209 -18.59 10.26 -12.67
C ARG A 209 -17.54 9.84 -13.70
N GLU A 210 -17.21 10.68 -14.69
CA GLU A 210 -16.30 10.32 -15.78
C GLU A 210 -14.88 9.91 -15.35
N PRO A 211 -14.24 10.53 -14.33
CA PRO A 211 -12.93 10.07 -13.85
C PRO A 211 -12.89 8.61 -13.39
N PHE A 212 -14.01 8.03 -12.97
CA PHE A 212 -14.08 6.62 -12.55
C PHE A 212 -14.11 5.64 -13.72
N ASN A 213 -14.59 6.07 -14.90
CA ASN A 213 -14.53 5.27 -16.13
C ASN A 213 -13.07 5.02 -16.53
N GLY A 214 -12.21 5.98 -16.21
CA GLY A 214 -10.78 5.96 -16.41
C GLY A 214 -10.34 6.77 -17.63
N MET A 215 -9.06 7.15 -17.65
CA MET A 215 -8.54 8.30 -18.41
C MET A 215 -8.89 8.31 -19.92
N GLU A 216 -9.12 7.15 -20.54
CA GLU A 216 -9.52 7.06 -21.95
C GLU A 216 -10.80 6.26 -22.21
N ALA A 217 -11.46 5.72 -21.18
CA ALA A 217 -12.57 4.78 -21.39
C ALA A 217 -13.75 5.44 -22.11
N GLY A 218 -14.09 6.69 -21.74
CA GLY A 218 -15.16 7.48 -22.37
C GLY A 218 -14.80 8.06 -23.74
N THR A 219 -13.54 7.95 -24.18
CA THR A 219 -13.12 8.42 -25.51
C THR A 219 -13.72 7.57 -26.63
N ASN A 220 -14.02 6.29 -26.33
CA ASN A 220 -14.38 5.29 -27.33
C ASN A 220 -15.71 5.57 -28.05
N GLY A 221 -15.63 6.25 -29.19
CA GLY A 221 -16.76 6.45 -30.08
C GLY A 221 -16.57 7.62 -31.06
N ASN A 222 -17.49 8.58 -31.00
CA ASN A 222 -17.42 9.83 -31.74
C ASN A 222 -16.95 10.98 -30.83
N ASN A 223 -16.74 12.16 -31.41
CA ASN A 223 -16.27 13.32 -30.67
C ASN A 223 -17.20 13.73 -29.53
N ASP A 224 -18.52 13.59 -29.68
CA ASP A 224 -19.50 13.94 -28.64
C ASP A 224 -19.26 13.15 -27.35
N LYS A 225 -18.94 11.85 -27.44
CA LYS A 225 -18.59 11.03 -26.27
C LYS A 225 -17.27 11.44 -25.64
N ALA A 226 -16.25 11.69 -26.47
CA ALA A 226 -14.96 12.17 -26.00
C ALA A 226 -15.10 13.53 -25.30
N ALA A 227 -15.97 14.42 -25.80
CA ALA A 227 -16.27 15.70 -25.19
C ALA A 227 -16.98 15.57 -23.84
N ILE A 228 -18.04 14.75 -23.77
CA ILE A 228 -18.76 14.39 -22.54
C ILE A 228 -17.80 13.85 -21.47
N HIS A 229 -16.88 12.97 -21.86
CA HIS A 229 -15.84 12.43 -20.98
C HIS A 229 -14.83 13.50 -20.54
N GLY A 230 -14.40 14.34 -21.48
CA GLY A 230 -13.51 15.47 -21.25
C GLY A 230 -14.04 16.47 -20.22
N TYR A 231 -15.32 16.84 -20.31
CA TYR A 231 -15.96 17.73 -19.35
C TYR A 231 -15.77 17.25 -17.91
N GLY A 232 -15.99 15.97 -17.63
CA GLY A 232 -15.76 15.38 -16.30
C GLY A 232 -14.27 15.20 -15.94
N MET A 233 -13.41 14.94 -16.94
CA MET A 233 -11.96 14.84 -16.78
C MET A 233 -11.26 16.19 -16.51
N SER A 234 -11.97 17.33 -16.61
CA SER A 234 -11.48 18.65 -16.13
C SER A 234 -11.02 18.63 -14.67
N ALA A 235 -11.63 17.78 -13.83
CA ALA A 235 -11.19 17.54 -12.45
C ALA A 235 -9.74 17.03 -12.37
N PHE A 236 -9.32 16.17 -13.30
CA PHE A 236 -7.94 15.71 -13.36
C PHE A 236 -6.99 16.82 -13.80
N ILE A 237 -7.40 17.68 -14.74
CA ILE A 237 -6.60 18.84 -15.14
C ILE A 237 -6.42 19.80 -13.95
N LYS A 238 -7.48 20.06 -13.16
CA LYS A 238 -7.41 20.86 -11.94
C LYS A 238 -6.52 20.25 -10.85
N TYR A 239 -6.51 18.92 -10.74
CA TYR A 239 -5.57 18.21 -9.87
C TYR A 239 -4.11 18.43 -10.34
N LEU A 240 -3.84 18.28 -11.63
CA LEU A 240 -2.50 18.49 -12.18
C LEU A 240 -2.02 19.93 -12.00
N THR A 241 -2.87 20.92 -12.27
CA THR A 241 -2.47 22.34 -12.19
C THR A 241 -2.29 22.83 -10.76
N SER A 242 -3.09 22.32 -9.80
CA SER A 242 -2.89 22.60 -8.38
C SER A 242 -1.61 21.96 -7.81
N ARG A 243 -1.12 20.86 -8.40
CA ARG A 243 0.09 20.15 -7.93
C ARG A 243 1.39 20.52 -8.63
N TYR A 244 1.33 20.78 -9.94
CA TYR A 244 2.49 21.01 -10.82
C TYR A 244 2.57 22.44 -11.35
N GLY A 245 1.60 23.29 -11.02
CA GLY A 245 1.47 24.65 -11.55
C GLY A 245 0.75 24.69 -12.90
N GLU A 246 0.18 25.85 -13.24
CA GLU A 246 -0.68 26.00 -14.42
C GLU A 246 0.02 25.79 -15.77
N SER A 247 1.35 25.99 -15.81
CA SER A 247 2.16 25.78 -17.01
C SER A 247 2.13 24.32 -17.51
N ILE A 248 1.76 23.37 -16.65
CA ILE A 248 1.65 21.95 -17.01
C ILE A 248 0.72 21.74 -18.22
N VAL A 249 -0.33 22.56 -18.38
CA VAL A 249 -1.26 22.43 -19.50
C VAL A 249 -0.59 22.81 -20.82
N ARG A 250 0.21 23.89 -20.84
CA ARG A 250 1.06 24.23 -21.99
C ARG A 250 2.05 23.11 -22.28
N ASP A 251 2.67 22.56 -21.24
CA ASP A 251 3.71 21.53 -21.40
C ASP A 251 3.13 20.22 -21.95
N ILE A 252 1.89 19.86 -21.59
CA ILE A 252 1.11 18.80 -22.24
C ILE A 252 0.92 19.09 -23.74
N TYR A 253 0.45 20.28 -24.12
CA TYR A 253 0.25 20.63 -25.53
C TYR A 253 1.55 20.71 -26.34
N LEU A 254 2.69 21.05 -25.72
CA LEU A 254 4.01 20.92 -26.36
C LEU A 254 4.34 19.45 -26.69
N GLN A 255 3.93 18.49 -25.86
CA GLN A 255 4.07 17.07 -26.19
C GLN A 255 3.08 16.63 -27.28
N ILE A 256 1.85 17.14 -27.30
CA ILE A 256 0.89 16.92 -28.41
C ILE A 256 1.45 17.41 -29.75
N LEU A 257 2.06 18.60 -29.77
CA LEU A 257 2.75 19.15 -30.95
C LEU A 257 3.86 18.20 -31.43
N ASN A 258 4.63 17.63 -30.49
CA ASN A 258 5.61 16.56 -30.71
C ASN A 258 4.99 15.16 -30.97
N GLN A 259 3.72 15.13 -31.39
CA GLN A 259 2.96 13.94 -31.80
C GLN A 259 2.79 12.88 -30.70
N GLN A 260 2.92 13.25 -29.42
CA GLN A 260 2.67 12.34 -28.30
C GLN A 260 1.17 12.08 -28.11
N HIS A 261 0.84 10.86 -27.69
CA HIS A 261 -0.53 10.46 -27.33
C HIS A 261 -1.01 11.21 -26.08
N PRO A 262 -2.29 11.62 -25.94
CA PRO A 262 -2.77 12.44 -24.81
C PRO A 262 -2.31 11.96 -23.42
N VAL A 263 -2.49 10.68 -23.11
CA VAL A 263 -2.03 10.10 -21.84
C VAL A 263 -0.50 10.16 -21.69
N GLN A 264 0.25 9.86 -22.75
CA GLN A 264 1.71 9.91 -22.74
C GLN A 264 2.23 11.35 -22.68
N ALA A 265 1.53 12.31 -23.28
CA ALA A 265 1.82 13.74 -23.21
C ALA A 265 1.69 14.25 -21.77
N ILE A 266 0.65 13.83 -21.04
CA ILE A 266 0.50 14.09 -19.60
C ILE A 266 1.65 13.45 -18.82
N ASN A 267 1.89 12.15 -19.01
CA ASN A 267 2.96 11.38 -18.34
C ASN A 267 4.35 12.02 -18.51
N LEU A 268 4.66 12.51 -19.72
CA LEU A 268 5.91 13.22 -20.03
C LEU A 268 5.95 14.63 -19.41
N ALA A 269 4.85 15.38 -19.46
CA ALA A 269 4.78 16.74 -18.93
C ALA A 269 4.97 16.78 -17.40
N ILE A 270 4.37 15.84 -16.66
CA ILE A 270 4.49 15.79 -15.19
C ILE A 270 5.84 15.26 -14.69
N ASN A 271 6.68 14.69 -15.58
CA ASN A 271 7.95 14.04 -15.24
C ASN A 271 7.85 12.99 -14.10
N HIS A 272 6.70 12.33 -14.02
CA HIS A 272 6.37 11.28 -13.06
C HIS A 272 5.51 10.24 -13.77
N ASN A 273 5.51 8.99 -13.29
CA ASN A 273 4.64 7.97 -13.85
C ASN A 273 3.19 8.17 -13.37
N LEU A 274 2.25 8.26 -14.32
CA LEU A 274 0.82 8.44 -14.07
C LEU A 274 0.23 7.49 -13.02
N PHE A 275 0.65 6.22 -12.97
CA PHE A 275 0.13 5.25 -12.00
C PHE A 275 0.34 5.71 -10.54
N MET A 276 1.42 6.46 -10.27
CA MET A 276 1.76 6.92 -8.91
C MET A 276 0.86 8.07 -8.43
N ILE A 277 0.19 8.77 -9.33
CA ILE A 277 -0.67 9.92 -8.99
C ILE A 277 -2.16 9.64 -9.21
N TRP A 278 -2.51 8.59 -9.94
CA TRP A 278 -3.89 8.32 -10.32
C TRP A 278 -4.80 7.96 -9.14
N GLU A 279 -4.38 7.05 -8.26
CA GLU A 279 -5.14 6.72 -7.04
C GLU A 279 -5.20 7.93 -6.09
N ASN A 280 -4.11 8.69 -5.96
CA ASN A 280 -4.06 9.91 -5.16
C ASN A 280 -5.09 10.96 -5.65
N PHE A 281 -5.14 11.19 -6.97
CA PHE A 281 -6.15 12.01 -7.63
C PHE A 281 -7.57 11.56 -7.28
N LEU A 282 -7.90 10.28 -7.52
CA LEU A 282 -9.25 9.77 -7.27
C LEU A 282 -9.64 9.84 -5.78
N ARG A 283 -8.68 9.62 -4.85
CA ARG A 283 -8.92 9.76 -3.42
C ARG A 283 -9.20 11.20 -3.01
N GLU A 284 -8.42 12.17 -3.50
CA GLU A 284 -8.66 13.60 -3.26
C GLU A 284 -9.96 14.09 -3.91
N TYR A 285 -10.30 13.54 -5.08
CA TYR A 285 -11.54 13.81 -5.79
C TYR A 285 -12.78 13.36 -4.99
N VAL A 286 -12.79 12.10 -4.52
CA VAL A 286 -13.84 11.54 -3.65
C VAL A 286 -13.98 12.33 -2.35
N CYS A 287 -12.88 12.82 -1.78
CA CYS A 287 -12.90 13.67 -0.60
C CYS A 287 -13.47 15.08 -0.86
N GLY A 288 -13.62 15.51 -2.12
CA GLY A 288 -14.10 16.84 -2.51
C GLY A 288 -13.02 17.92 -2.47
N ASN A 289 -11.73 17.54 -2.51
CA ASN A 289 -10.60 18.47 -2.39
C ASN A 289 -10.26 19.21 -3.70
N ILE A 290 -10.80 18.75 -4.84
CA ILE A 290 -10.51 19.29 -6.18
C ILE A 290 -11.66 20.18 -6.67
N TYR A 291 -12.87 19.62 -6.73
CA TYR A 291 -14.12 20.33 -6.89
C TYR A 291 -15.04 19.97 -5.73
N ASN A 292 -15.78 20.95 -5.22
CA ASN A 292 -16.76 20.75 -4.14
C ASN A 292 -18.07 20.16 -4.69
N VAL A 293 -17.98 18.93 -5.21
CA VAL A 293 -19.09 18.18 -5.81
C VAL A 293 -20.05 17.67 -4.73
N PRO A 294 -21.38 17.70 -4.95
CA PRO A 294 -22.34 17.00 -4.09
C PRO A 294 -22.00 15.51 -3.98
N LYS A 295 -21.48 15.11 -2.82
CA LYS A 295 -20.96 13.76 -2.58
C LYS A 295 -22.00 12.62 -2.75
N SER A 296 -23.29 12.95 -2.85
CA SER A 296 -24.38 12.04 -3.26
C SER A 296 -24.12 11.38 -4.61
N GLU A 297 -23.50 12.09 -5.57
CA GLU A 297 -23.23 11.60 -6.93
C GLU A 297 -22.27 10.41 -6.97
N PHE A 298 -21.49 10.21 -5.91
CA PHE A 298 -20.55 9.09 -5.82
C PHE A 298 -21.20 7.82 -5.25
N ILE A 299 -22.35 7.92 -4.57
CA ILE A 299 -22.85 6.89 -3.63
C ILE A 299 -23.95 6.01 -4.25
N ASP A 300 -25.00 6.61 -4.83
CA ASP A 300 -26.16 5.90 -5.37
C ASP A 300 -26.07 5.79 -6.91
N ASP A 301 -25.91 4.56 -7.41
CA ASP A 301 -25.98 4.23 -8.82
C ASP A 301 -26.36 2.75 -9.04
N SER A 302 -27.02 2.49 -10.17
CA SER A 302 -27.11 1.19 -10.83
C SER A 302 -25.74 0.54 -11.15
N GLN A 303 -24.68 1.34 -11.29
CA GLN A 303 -23.31 0.89 -11.56
C GLN A 303 -22.43 0.74 -10.30
N SER A 304 -22.93 1.02 -9.10
CA SER A 304 -22.18 0.77 -7.86
C SER A 304 -22.62 -0.56 -7.23
N GLY A 305 -21.66 -1.36 -6.79
CA GLY A 305 -21.99 -2.61 -6.10
C GLY A 305 -22.48 -2.32 -4.69
N ILE A 306 -23.76 -2.59 -4.41
CA ILE A 306 -24.35 -2.32 -3.10
C ILE A 306 -24.36 -3.58 -2.23
N PHE A 307 -23.77 -3.50 -1.04
CA PHE A 307 -23.93 -4.49 0.02
C PHE A 307 -24.69 -3.86 1.19
N ARG A 308 -25.67 -4.56 1.77
CA ARG A 308 -26.45 -4.04 2.91
C ARG A 308 -26.47 -5.09 4.00
N ILE A 309 -25.78 -4.80 5.10
CA ILE A 309 -25.81 -5.62 6.31
C ILE A 309 -27.10 -5.27 7.04
N ARG A 310 -28.04 -6.22 7.11
CA ARG A 310 -29.37 -6.06 7.74
C ARG A 310 -29.62 -7.10 8.84
N SER A 311 -28.83 -8.18 8.85
CA SER A 311 -28.96 -9.33 9.75
C SER A 311 -27.66 -10.16 9.81
N ASP A 312 -27.57 -11.09 10.76
CA ASP A 312 -26.42 -12.00 10.89
C ASP A 312 -26.25 -13.03 9.75
N THR A 313 -27.19 -13.10 8.80
CA THR A 313 -27.09 -13.93 7.59
C THR A 313 -26.43 -13.21 6.43
N ASP A 314 -26.32 -11.87 6.47
CA ASP A 314 -25.65 -11.04 5.46
C ASP A 314 -24.11 -11.12 5.62
N ARG A 315 -23.54 -12.34 5.66
CA ARG A 315 -22.14 -12.58 6.05
C ARG A 315 -21.10 -12.29 4.97
N SER A 316 -21.47 -12.38 3.69
CA SER A 316 -20.55 -12.10 2.59
C SER A 316 -21.25 -11.64 1.32
N LYS A 317 -20.50 -10.99 0.43
CA LYS A 317 -20.94 -10.62 -0.91
C LYS A 317 -19.76 -10.59 -1.87
N THR A 318 -19.90 -11.27 -3.01
CA THR A 318 -18.98 -11.14 -4.14
C THR A 318 -19.59 -10.23 -5.21
N PHE A 319 -18.77 -9.33 -5.76
CA PHE A 319 -19.04 -8.54 -6.95
C PHE A 319 -18.09 -8.99 -8.07
N THR A 320 -18.52 -8.86 -9.32
CA THR A 320 -17.67 -9.16 -10.49
C THR A 320 -17.79 -8.02 -11.47
N GLU A 321 -16.70 -7.29 -11.66
CA GLU A 321 -16.67 -5.99 -12.35
C GLU A 321 -15.47 -5.93 -13.31
N THR A 322 -15.60 -5.14 -14.39
CA THR A 322 -14.51 -4.93 -15.36
C THR A 322 -13.86 -3.57 -15.16
N TYR A 323 -12.53 -3.54 -15.10
CA TYR A 323 -11.72 -2.37 -14.74
C TYR A 323 -10.77 -1.97 -15.87
N PRO A 324 -11.14 -1.02 -16.75
CA PRO A 324 -10.20 -0.42 -17.70
C PRO A 324 -8.92 0.11 -17.03
N ASP A 325 -7.86 0.34 -17.80
CA ASP A 325 -6.65 0.99 -17.30
C ASP A 325 -6.95 2.38 -16.74
N LEU A 326 -6.23 2.75 -15.67
CA LEU A 326 -6.45 4.02 -14.96
C LEU A 326 -7.92 4.27 -14.65
N SER A 327 -8.66 3.30 -14.10
CA SER A 327 -10.10 3.41 -13.76
C SER A 327 -10.39 3.03 -12.31
N ALA A 328 -11.64 3.22 -11.86
CA ALA A 328 -12.04 2.79 -10.52
C ALA A 328 -13.52 2.39 -10.43
N LYS A 329 -13.81 1.37 -9.62
CA LYS A 329 -15.18 0.98 -9.26
C LYS A 329 -15.50 1.35 -7.82
N ARG A 330 -16.79 1.52 -7.57
CA ARG A 330 -17.36 2.14 -6.39
C ARG A 330 -18.37 1.18 -5.76
N PHE A 331 -18.27 0.95 -4.45
CA PHE A 331 -19.16 0.05 -3.72
C PHE A 331 -19.69 0.74 -2.48
N SER A 332 -20.99 0.65 -2.26
CA SER A 332 -21.68 1.26 -1.12
C SER A 332 -22.09 0.17 -0.14
N ILE A 333 -21.63 0.28 1.11
CA ILE A 333 -21.85 -0.74 2.14
C ILE A 333 -22.69 -0.11 3.26
N GLY A 334 -23.97 -0.49 3.30
CA GLY A 334 -24.92 -0.01 4.28
C GLY A 334 -24.81 -0.78 5.60
N LEU A 335 -24.45 -0.11 6.69
CA LEU A 335 -24.34 -0.69 8.04
C LEU A 335 -25.68 -0.64 8.79
N ASN A 336 -26.76 -1.12 8.15
CA ASN A 336 -28.13 -0.98 8.65
C ASN A 336 -28.56 -2.13 9.58
N TYR A 337 -27.69 -2.54 10.51
CA TYR A 337 -27.97 -3.62 11.45
C TYR A 337 -27.64 -3.20 12.89
N PRO A 338 -28.65 -2.97 13.75
CA PRO A 338 -28.45 -2.41 15.09
C PRO A 338 -27.83 -3.38 16.11
N ASN A 339 -27.68 -4.67 15.77
CA ASN A 339 -27.10 -5.70 16.63
C ASN A 339 -25.72 -6.16 16.14
N ILE A 340 -25.02 -5.35 15.33
CA ILE A 340 -23.59 -5.58 15.05
C ILE A 340 -22.84 -5.60 16.39
N SER A 341 -22.19 -6.73 16.71
CA SER A 341 -21.33 -6.87 17.89
C SER A 341 -20.11 -5.94 17.78
N PRO A 342 -19.64 -5.34 18.90
CA PRO A 342 -18.51 -4.40 18.91
C PRO A 342 -17.27 -4.87 18.14
N ALA A 343 -16.94 -6.16 18.26
CA ALA A 343 -15.71 -6.75 17.74
C ALA A 343 -15.84 -7.29 16.30
N LYS A 344 -17.01 -7.13 15.63
CA LYS A 344 -17.10 -7.51 14.21
C LYS A 344 -16.15 -6.66 13.35
N ALA A 345 -15.60 -7.29 12.32
CA ALA A 345 -14.74 -6.68 11.31
C ALA A 345 -15.28 -6.97 9.90
N ILE A 346 -14.83 -6.23 8.89
CA ILE A 346 -15.09 -6.54 7.47
C ILE A 346 -13.75 -6.71 6.77
N ASN A 347 -13.56 -7.85 6.11
CA ASN A 347 -12.44 -8.08 5.20
C ASN A 347 -12.90 -7.83 3.77
N PHE A 348 -12.13 -7.04 3.04
CA PHE A 348 -12.23 -6.79 1.60
C PHE A 348 -11.14 -7.60 0.92
N THR A 349 -11.47 -8.44 -0.04
CA THR A 349 -10.50 -9.26 -0.80
C THR A 349 -10.69 -9.07 -2.30
N ILE A 350 -9.60 -8.90 -3.05
CA ILE A 350 -9.56 -8.92 -4.52
C ILE A 350 -8.80 -10.16 -5.03
N ASP A 351 -9.12 -10.63 -6.23
CA ASP A 351 -8.47 -11.80 -6.84
C ASP A 351 -7.22 -11.46 -7.70
N GLN A 352 -7.06 -10.21 -8.14
CA GLN A 352 -5.96 -9.75 -9.02
C GLN A 352 -4.89 -8.92 -8.30
N ASP A 353 -3.66 -8.87 -8.85
CA ASP A 353 -2.48 -8.21 -8.26
C ASP A 353 -2.29 -6.73 -8.67
N LEU A 354 -3.16 -6.19 -9.53
CA LEU A 354 -2.95 -4.91 -10.24
C LEU A 354 -3.88 -3.77 -9.78
N CYS A 355 -4.58 -3.95 -8.65
CA CYS A 355 -5.56 -2.98 -8.18
C CYS A 355 -5.46 -2.75 -6.67
N ASP A 356 -5.73 -1.52 -6.26
CA ASP A 356 -5.65 -1.09 -4.87
C ASP A 356 -7.05 -0.92 -4.27
N ILE A 357 -7.18 -1.17 -2.96
CA ILE A 357 -8.42 -1.02 -2.20
C ILE A 357 -8.31 0.24 -1.33
N THR A 358 -9.12 1.26 -1.61
CA THR A 358 -9.21 2.49 -0.80
C THR A 358 -10.59 2.58 -0.14
N LEU A 359 -10.60 2.72 1.19
CA LEU A 359 -11.80 2.69 2.02
C LEU A 359 -12.10 4.08 2.61
N PHE A 360 -13.38 4.44 2.58
CA PHE A 360 -13.92 5.67 3.11
C PHE A 360 -15.15 5.38 3.99
N LYS A 361 -15.45 6.29 4.91
CA LYS A 361 -16.70 6.32 5.69
C LYS A 361 -17.55 7.52 5.26
N ILE A 362 -18.86 7.37 5.26
CA ILE A 362 -19.82 8.38 4.77
C ILE A 362 -20.90 8.64 5.80
N LYS A 363 -21.05 9.90 6.23
CA LYS A 363 -22.15 10.33 7.12
C LYS A 363 -23.37 10.78 6.31
N ARG A 364 -24.57 10.73 6.90
CA ARG A 364 -25.85 11.14 6.24
C ARG A 364 -25.86 12.57 5.63
N ALA A 365 -24.94 13.45 6.01
CA ALA A 365 -24.75 14.77 5.40
C ALA A 365 -23.89 14.74 4.11
N GLY A 366 -23.67 13.56 3.51
CA GLY A 366 -22.80 13.37 2.34
C GLY A 366 -21.30 13.43 2.64
N ILE A 367 -20.87 13.79 3.85
CA ILE A 367 -19.45 13.90 4.20
C ILE A 367 -18.76 12.53 4.08
N ILE A 368 -17.95 12.38 3.02
CA ILE A 368 -17.01 11.28 2.80
C ILE A 368 -15.67 11.65 3.45
N GLU A 369 -15.14 10.75 4.28
CA GLU A 369 -13.83 10.83 4.93
C GLU A 369 -13.01 9.57 4.61
N TYR A 370 -11.72 9.74 4.32
CA TYR A 370 -10.77 8.64 4.15
C TYR A 370 -10.59 7.83 5.44
N VAL A 371 -10.45 6.50 5.32
CA VAL A 371 -10.25 5.58 6.45
C VAL A 371 -8.94 4.81 6.31
N SER A 372 -8.73 4.12 5.18
CA SER A 372 -7.55 3.28 4.98
C SER A 372 -7.36 2.94 3.49
N HIS A 373 -6.20 2.39 3.16
CA HIS A 373 -5.81 1.96 1.82
C HIS A 373 -4.96 0.69 1.92
N SER A 374 -5.08 -0.21 0.94
CA SER A 374 -4.22 -1.39 0.80
C SER A 374 -3.86 -1.63 -0.65
N THR A 375 -2.56 -1.78 -0.90
CA THR A 375 -1.97 -2.34 -2.14
C THR A 375 -1.81 -3.86 -2.08
N THR A 376 -2.18 -4.49 -0.95
CA THR A 376 -2.28 -5.95 -0.88
C THR A 376 -3.68 -6.37 -1.29
N LYS A 377 -3.84 -7.63 -1.71
CA LYS A 377 -5.15 -8.17 -2.12
C LYS A 377 -6.22 -8.16 -1.03
N THR A 378 -5.89 -7.75 0.20
CA THR A 378 -6.79 -7.74 1.35
C THR A 378 -6.75 -6.41 2.10
N LEU A 379 -7.88 -6.04 2.71
CA LEU A 379 -7.99 -4.93 3.66
C LEU A 379 -9.01 -5.31 4.74
N THR A 380 -8.61 -5.25 6.02
CA THR A 380 -9.51 -5.55 7.14
C THR A 380 -9.86 -4.29 7.92
N LEU A 381 -11.15 -3.96 8.01
CA LEU A 381 -11.69 -2.92 8.87
C LEU A 381 -12.26 -3.54 10.15
N LYS A 382 -11.59 -3.33 11.29
CA LYS A 382 -12.06 -3.74 12.63
C LYS A 382 -13.09 -2.74 13.20
N ASN A 383 -13.74 -3.13 14.30
CA ASN A 383 -14.60 -2.26 15.13
C ASN A 383 -15.76 -1.60 14.37
N ILE A 384 -16.39 -2.31 13.42
CA ILE A 384 -17.43 -1.72 12.52
C ILE A 384 -18.67 -1.22 13.26
N ARG A 385 -18.86 -1.65 14.51
CA ARG A 385 -19.91 -1.14 15.40
C ARG A 385 -19.79 0.36 15.63
N SER A 386 -18.58 0.85 15.91
CA SER A 386 -18.33 2.27 16.17
C SER A 386 -18.78 3.18 15.01
N LEU A 387 -18.66 2.71 13.77
CA LEU A 387 -19.12 3.42 12.58
C LEU A 387 -20.65 3.42 12.48
N THR A 388 -21.28 2.30 12.81
CA THR A 388 -22.74 2.14 12.86
C THR A 388 -23.37 3.09 13.87
N ASP A 389 -22.86 3.13 15.11
CA ASP A 389 -23.38 3.99 16.18
C ASP A 389 -23.23 5.49 15.86
N ASN A 390 -22.16 5.87 15.15
CA ASN A 390 -21.95 7.24 14.69
C ASN A 390 -22.71 7.59 13.39
N GLY A 391 -23.50 6.66 12.85
CA GLY A 391 -24.34 6.85 11.66
C GLY A 391 -23.57 6.93 10.34
N TYR A 392 -22.41 6.26 10.25
CA TYR A 392 -21.65 6.12 9.02
C TYR A 392 -22.08 4.86 8.24
N ASN A 393 -22.11 4.99 6.91
CA ASN A 393 -21.96 3.87 5.98
C ASN A 393 -20.50 3.81 5.50
N LEU A 394 -20.11 2.76 4.77
CA LEU A 394 -18.81 2.70 4.10
C LEU A 394 -18.96 2.91 2.59
N PHE A 395 -17.92 3.46 2.01
CA PHE A 395 -17.71 3.53 0.57
C PHE A 395 -16.34 2.97 0.25
N LEU A 396 -16.33 1.95 -0.59
CA LEU A 396 -15.12 1.27 -1.04
C LEU A 396 -14.86 1.70 -2.48
N MET A 397 -13.65 2.17 -2.74
CA MET A 397 -13.14 2.40 -4.08
C MET A 397 -12.09 1.32 -4.37
N VAL A 398 -12.20 0.65 -5.52
CA VAL A 398 -11.16 -0.24 -6.01
C VAL A 398 -10.62 0.34 -7.31
N THR A 399 -9.33 0.63 -7.33
CA THR A 399 -8.66 1.38 -8.40
C THR A 399 -7.77 0.46 -9.22
N ASN A 400 -7.93 0.47 -10.55
CA ASN A 400 -6.93 -0.08 -11.46
C ASN A 400 -5.94 1.03 -11.80
N SER A 401 -4.89 1.13 -10.98
CA SER A 401 -3.81 2.11 -11.13
C SER A 401 -2.88 1.79 -12.31
N ASN A 402 -3.00 0.62 -12.93
CA ASN A 402 -2.06 0.17 -13.95
C ASN A 402 -2.15 1.00 -15.25
N TYR A 403 -0.99 1.19 -15.90
CA TYR A 403 -0.84 1.90 -17.16
C TYR A 403 0.18 1.19 -18.05
N PHE A 404 -0.26 0.70 -19.21
CA PHE A 404 0.63 0.21 -20.25
C PHE A 404 0.86 1.30 -21.31
N ASN A 405 2.13 1.52 -21.69
CA ASN A 405 2.58 2.54 -22.66
C ASN A 405 2.03 2.42 -24.11
N THR A 406 1.02 1.57 -24.34
CA THR A 406 0.28 1.44 -25.61
C THR A 406 -1.17 1.06 -25.29
N PRO A 407 -2.18 1.66 -25.94
CA PRO A 407 -3.58 1.45 -25.56
C PRO A 407 -4.06 0.04 -25.93
N LYS A 408 -4.02 -0.84 -24.93
CA LYS A 408 -4.79 -2.07 -24.88
C LYS A 408 -5.66 -1.98 -23.64
N ILE A 409 -6.91 -1.57 -23.84
CA ILE A 409 -7.92 -1.47 -22.79
C ILE A 409 -7.91 -2.79 -21.99
N TYR A 410 -7.37 -2.78 -20.77
CA TYR A 410 -7.21 -3.99 -19.96
C TYR A 410 -8.55 -4.38 -19.33
N THR A 411 -9.48 -4.83 -20.16
CA THR A 411 -10.84 -5.23 -19.75
C THR A 411 -10.85 -6.63 -19.13
N ASN A 412 -10.11 -6.82 -18.04
CA ASN A 412 -10.26 -8.02 -17.22
C ASN A 412 -11.41 -7.82 -16.23
N SER A 413 -12.30 -8.82 -16.16
CA SER A 413 -13.27 -8.91 -15.09
C SER A 413 -12.60 -9.49 -13.84
N MET A 414 -12.76 -8.81 -12.72
CA MET A 414 -12.16 -9.15 -11.43
C MET A 414 -13.25 -9.39 -10.39
N GLN A 415 -12.95 -10.19 -9.37
CA GLN A 415 -13.85 -10.42 -8.25
C GLN A 415 -13.39 -9.67 -6.99
N ILE A 416 -14.32 -8.92 -6.40
CA ILE A 416 -14.18 -8.38 -5.05
C ILE A 416 -15.10 -9.19 -4.14
N LYS A 417 -14.54 -9.75 -3.08
CA LYS A 417 -15.28 -10.43 -2.01
C LYS A 417 -15.24 -9.57 -0.74
N LEU A 418 -16.41 -9.30 -0.19
CA LEU A 418 -16.61 -8.73 1.14
C LEU A 418 -17.01 -9.87 2.07
N ASP A 419 -16.31 -10.01 3.18
CA ASP A 419 -16.63 -10.96 4.25
C ASP A 419 -16.74 -10.23 5.59
N ILE A 420 -17.84 -10.43 6.32
CA ILE A 420 -17.92 -10.02 7.73
C ILE A 420 -17.18 -11.05 8.56
N LEU A 421 -16.07 -10.64 9.15
CA LEU A 421 -15.36 -11.41 10.16
C LEU A 421 -15.99 -11.16 11.52
N VAL A 422 -16.05 -12.20 12.34
CA VAL A 422 -16.35 -12.09 13.76
C VAL A 422 -15.01 -12.15 14.49
N GLU A 423 -14.63 -11.11 15.23
CA GLU A 423 -13.70 -11.34 16.33
C GLU A 423 -14.50 -12.07 17.40
N SER A 424 -14.12 -13.32 17.63
CA SER A 424 -14.57 -14.16 18.73
C SER A 424 -14.31 -13.42 20.04
N ILE A 425 -15.36 -13.07 20.78
CA ILE A 425 -15.23 -12.47 22.12
C ILE A 425 -15.34 -13.59 23.13
N ALA A 426 -14.40 -13.69 24.07
CA ALA A 426 -14.47 -14.66 25.16
C ALA A 426 -15.83 -14.59 25.89
N ALA A 427 -16.60 -15.69 25.80
CA ALA A 427 -17.91 -15.85 26.43
C ALA A 427 -17.99 -17.08 27.36
N ALA A 428 -17.15 -18.09 27.12
CA ALA A 428 -16.94 -19.23 28.01
C ALA A 428 -15.45 -19.55 28.14
N MET A 429 -15.08 -20.16 29.28
CA MET A 429 -13.75 -20.70 29.53
C MET A 429 -13.89 -22.05 30.24
N THR A 430 -12.95 -22.96 30.01
CA THR A 430 -12.76 -24.16 30.83
C THR A 430 -11.31 -24.23 31.28
N LEU A 431 -11.06 -24.75 32.47
CA LEU A 431 -9.73 -24.86 33.06
C LEU A 431 -9.40 -26.31 33.41
N SER A 432 -8.24 -26.78 32.97
CA SER A 432 -7.79 -28.16 33.18
C SER A 432 -6.35 -28.22 33.71
N THR A 433 -5.94 -29.37 34.25
CA THR A 433 -4.62 -29.58 34.86
C THR A 433 -4.06 -30.93 34.45
N SER A 434 -2.78 -31.00 34.06
CA SER A 434 -2.14 -32.27 33.63
C SER A 434 -1.89 -33.24 34.78
N LYS A 435 -1.64 -32.73 36.00
CA LYS A 435 -1.53 -33.48 37.26
C LYS A 435 -2.36 -32.79 38.36
N ASN A 436 -3.32 -33.50 38.94
CA ASN A 436 -4.18 -33.00 40.02
C ASN A 436 -3.66 -33.33 41.44
N LYS A 437 -2.53 -34.04 41.56
CA LYS A 437 -1.84 -34.35 42.81
C LYS A 437 -0.35 -34.17 42.64
N LEU A 438 0.27 -33.37 43.51
CA LEU A 438 1.70 -33.07 43.53
C LEU A 438 2.23 -33.19 44.97
N ASN A 439 3.56 -33.22 45.13
CA ASN A 439 4.21 -33.15 46.43
C ASN A 439 4.73 -31.73 46.67
N ALA A 440 4.76 -31.27 47.92
CA ALA A 440 5.33 -30.00 48.31
C ALA A 440 6.87 -30.08 48.37
N ASP A 441 7.52 -30.01 47.22
CA ASP A 441 8.97 -30.15 47.03
C ASP A 441 9.58 -28.95 46.28
N SER A 442 8.84 -27.82 46.20
CA SER A 442 9.18 -26.62 45.41
C SER A 442 9.41 -26.85 43.90
N THR A 443 9.13 -28.04 43.36
CA THR A 443 9.60 -28.43 42.03
C THR A 443 8.70 -29.38 41.24
N SER A 444 7.74 -30.05 41.88
CA SER A 444 6.68 -30.82 41.25
C SER A 444 5.74 -29.85 40.51
N THR A 445 5.54 -30.09 39.21
CA THR A 445 4.76 -29.20 38.34
C THR A 445 3.49 -29.83 37.78
N SER A 446 2.52 -29.00 37.43
CA SER A 446 1.40 -29.34 36.56
C SER A 446 1.20 -28.26 35.50
N THR A 447 0.83 -28.65 34.28
CA THR A 447 0.40 -27.71 33.24
C THR A 447 -1.06 -27.38 33.48
N ILE A 448 -1.36 -26.10 33.64
CA ILE A 448 -2.71 -25.56 33.72
C ILE A 448 -3.07 -25.03 32.33
N THR A 449 -4.19 -25.49 31.78
CA THR A 449 -4.63 -25.16 30.42
C THR A 449 -6.03 -24.56 30.48
N ALA A 450 -6.14 -23.28 30.12
CA ALA A 450 -7.39 -22.59 29.88
C ALA A 450 -7.77 -22.73 28.39
N SER A 451 -9.01 -23.12 28.13
CA SER A 451 -9.60 -23.13 26.78
C SER A 451 -10.75 -22.13 26.75
N VAL A 452 -10.63 -21.11 25.91
CA VAL A 452 -11.56 -19.97 25.82
C VAL A 452 -12.32 -20.04 24.49
N THR A 453 -13.65 -19.92 24.57
CA THR A 453 -14.53 -19.91 23.39
C THR A 453 -15.49 -18.73 23.44
N ASP A 454 -16.05 -18.39 22.29
CA ASP A 454 -17.13 -17.40 22.17
C ASP A 454 -18.51 -17.98 22.52
N ASP A 455 -19.57 -17.21 22.26
CA ASP A 455 -20.95 -17.53 22.63
C ASP A 455 -21.59 -18.60 21.73
N VAL A 456 -20.95 -18.96 20.61
CA VAL A 456 -21.34 -20.07 19.73
C VAL A 456 -20.44 -21.30 19.88
N GLY A 457 -19.33 -21.18 20.62
CA GLY A 457 -18.41 -22.26 20.95
C GLY A 457 -17.17 -22.34 20.07
N ASP A 458 -16.92 -21.33 19.24
CA ASP A 458 -15.70 -21.23 18.42
C ASP A 458 -14.53 -20.72 19.28
N PRO A 459 -13.28 -21.16 19.01
CA PRO A 459 -12.10 -20.78 19.79
C PRO A 459 -11.75 -19.29 19.66
N VAL A 460 -11.32 -18.67 20.77
CA VAL A 460 -10.97 -17.24 20.80
C VAL A 460 -9.45 -17.06 20.72
N GLU A 461 -8.93 -16.56 19.60
CA GLU A 461 -7.49 -16.25 19.45
C GLU A 461 -7.14 -14.85 20.01
N GLY A 462 -6.03 -14.75 20.76
CA GLY A 462 -5.47 -13.48 21.24
C GLY A 462 -6.13 -12.87 22.49
N GLU A 463 -6.94 -13.64 23.23
CA GLU A 463 -7.52 -13.24 24.52
C GLU A 463 -6.49 -13.43 25.65
N THR A 464 -6.21 -12.36 26.41
CA THR A 464 -5.32 -12.44 27.57
C THR A 464 -5.99 -13.14 28.75
N VAL A 465 -5.49 -14.31 29.13
CA VAL A 465 -5.91 -15.02 30.35
C VAL A 465 -4.91 -14.74 31.48
N THR A 466 -5.39 -14.18 32.58
CA THR A 466 -4.62 -13.92 33.81
C THR A 466 -4.76 -15.10 34.77
N PHE A 467 -3.66 -15.58 35.35
CA PHE A 467 -3.61 -16.71 36.26
C PHE A 467 -3.12 -16.30 37.66
N THR A 468 -3.77 -16.79 38.70
CA THR A 468 -3.37 -16.59 40.11
C THR A 468 -3.39 -17.92 40.87
N THR A 469 -2.64 -18.03 41.97
CA THR A 469 -2.62 -19.24 42.80
C THR A 469 -2.58 -18.93 44.30
N THR A 470 -3.21 -19.78 45.12
CA THR A 470 -3.23 -19.62 46.59
C THR A 470 -1.93 -20.07 47.27
N SER A 471 -1.12 -20.90 46.61
CA SER A 471 0.20 -21.35 47.11
C SER A 471 1.05 -21.94 45.99
N GLY A 472 2.38 -21.86 46.09
CA GLY A 472 3.28 -22.25 45.00
C GLY A 472 3.54 -21.08 44.05
N SER A 473 3.95 -21.37 42.82
CA SER A 473 4.24 -20.35 41.80
C SER A 473 3.72 -20.75 40.40
N LEU A 474 3.62 -19.76 39.51
CA LEU A 474 3.20 -19.92 38.12
C LEU A 474 4.33 -19.47 37.18
N SER A 475 4.45 -20.07 36.00
CA SER A 475 5.46 -19.67 35.00
C SER A 475 5.20 -18.30 34.36
N ALA A 476 3.96 -17.83 34.40
CA ALA A 476 3.53 -16.51 33.96
C ALA A 476 2.25 -16.11 34.72
N GLU A 477 2.06 -14.82 34.96
CA GLU A 477 0.82 -14.27 35.53
C GLU A 477 -0.26 -14.04 34.47
N SER A 478 0.10 -13.94 33.19
CA SER A 478 -0.84 -13.91 32.07
C SER A 478 -0.28 -14.53 30.80
N VAL A 479 -1.16 -15.06 29.94
CA VAL A 479 -0.85 -15.66 28.64
C VAL A 479 -2.02 -15.38 27.67
N ASP A 480 -1.71 -14.94 26.45
CA ASP A 480 -2.70 -14.78 25.38
C ASP A 480 -3.03 -16.15 24.73
N THR A 481 -4.28 -16.35 24.34
CA THR A 481 -4.73 -17.60 23.70
C THR A 481 -4.21 -17.76 22.26
N ASP A 482 -3.95 -19.01 21.87
CA ASP A 482 -3.57 -19.38 20.49
C ASP A 482 -4.77 -19.46 19.52
N THR A 483 -4.52 -19.85 18.26
CA THR A 483 -5.54 -20.08 17.22
C THR A 483 -6.63 -21.11 17.59
N ASN A 484 -6.41 -21.89 18.65
CA ASN A 484 -7.34 -22.90 19.16
C ASN A 484 -8.03 -22.45 20.46
N GLY A 485 -7.86 -21.19 20.86
CA GLY A 485 -8.43 -20.65 22.10
C GLY A 485 -7.68 -21.05 23.36
N ILE A 486 -6.44 -21.55 23.25
CA ILE A 486 -5.72 -22.17 24.36
C ILE A 486 -4.68 -21.23 24.96
N ALA A 487 -4.73 -21.01 26.27
CA ALA A 487 -3.70 -20.36 27.07
C ALA A 487 -3.21 -21.31 28.17
N SER A 488 -1.89 -21.55 28.27
CA SER A 488 -1.31 -22.51 29.22
C SER A 488 -0.20 -21.91 30.09
N VAL A 489 -0.21 -22.23 31.39
CA VAL A 489 0.85 -21.90 32.35
C VAL A 489 1.30 -23.15 33.12
N ILE A 490 2.53 -23.13 33.64
CA ILE A 490 3.05 -24.20 34.49
C ILE A 490 2.89 -23.78 35.95
N TYR A 491 2.10 -24.54 36.69
CA TYR A 491 2.02 -24.46 38.14
C TYR A 491 3.17 -25.25 38.78
N THR A 492 3.86 -24.68 39.76
CA THR A 492 4.89 -25.33 40.58
C THR A 492 4.43 -25.38 42.04
N ALA A 493 4.44 -26.57 42.64
CA ALA A 493 4.02 -26.78 44.02
C ALA A 493 4.93 -26.03 45.02
N PRO A 494 4.41 -25.59 46.19
CA PRO A 494 5.21 -24.92 47.22
C PRO A 494 6.25 -25.83 47.88
N SER A 495 7.18 -25.24 48.65
CA SER A 495 8.20 -25.96 49.44
C SER A 495 7.65 -26.70 50.68
N SER A 496 6.44 -26.36 51.13
CA SER A 496 5.72 -27.03 52.20
C SER A 496 4.24 -27.12 51.85
N ALA A 497 3.57 -28.19 52.30
CA ALA A 497 2.15 -28.37 52.00
C ALA A 497 1.34 -27.25 52.67
N PRO A 498 0.43 -26.57 51.93
CA PRO A 498 -0.40 -25.53 52.52
C PRO A 498 -1.32 -26.15 53.59
N PRO A 499 -1.80 -25.39 54.59
CA PRO A 499 -2.66 -25.91 55.66
C PRO A 499 -3.95 -26.57 55.18
N SER A 500 -4.43 -26.21 53.99
CA SER A 500 -5.56 -26.79 53.26
C SER A 500 -5.29 -28.16 52.61
N GLY A 501 -4.01 -28.57 52.50
CA GLY A 501 -3.58 -29.73 51.70
C GLY A 501 -3.78 -29.55 50.18
N THR A 502 -4.15 -28.36 49.73
CA THR A 502 -4.52 -28.04 48.35
C THR A 502 -4.05 -26.65 47.95
N SER A 503 -3.70 -26.48 46.68
CA SER A 503 -3.59 -25.18 46.05
C SER A 503 -4.69 -25.00 45.01
N THR A 504 -5.31 -23.81 45.00
CA THR A 504 -6.28 -23.42 43.97
C THR A 504 -5.59 -22.51 42.99
N ILE A 505 -5.73 -22.80 41.69
CA ILE A 505 -5.32 -21.94 40.59
C ILE A 505 -6.59 -21.37 39.97
N THR A 506 -6.61 -20.06 39.79
CA THR A 506 -7.73 -19.32 39.20
C THR A 506 -7.26 -18.69 37.89
N ALA A 507 -8.01 -18.90 36.80
CA ALA A 507 -7.81 -18.24 35.52
C ALA A 507 -8.94 -17.24 35.27
N THR A 508 -8.62 -16.05 34.76
CA THR A 508 -9.57 -14.96 34.51
C THR A 508 -9.28 -14.28 33.16
N THR A 509 -10.27 -14.20 32.27
CA THR A 509 -10.18 -13.46 30.99
C THR A 509 -10.29 -11.95 31.18
N THR A 510 -9.97 -11.15 30.16
CA THR A 510 -10.13 -9.68 30.20
C THR A 510 -11.59 -9.26 30.46
N ASN A 511 -12.54 -10.06 29.99
CA ASN A 511 -13.99 -9.90 30.25
C ASN A 511 -14.45 -10.49 31.60
N ALA A 512 -13.53 -10.77 32.51
CA ALA A 512 -13.76 -11.27 33.87
C ALA A 512 -14.42 -12.67 33.99
N ILE A 513 -14.48 -13.46 32.91
CA ILE A 513 -14.87 -14.87 32.99
C ILE A 513 -13.80 -15.59 33.79
N THR A 514 -14.19 -16.30 34.85
CA THR A 514 -13.27 -16.85 35.84
C THR A 514 -13.55 -18.33 36.07
N GLU A 515 -12.50 -19.16 35.99
CA GLU A 515 -12.54 -20.59 36.26
C GLU A 515 -11.46 -20.99 37.27
N THR A 516 -11.66 -22.11 37.97
CA THR A 516 -10.72 -22.58 39.00
C THR A 516 -10.41 -24.06 38.89
N VAL A 517 -9.17 -24.43 39.21
CA VAL A 517 -8.73 -25.83 39.31
C VAL A 517 -7.97 -26.03 40.62
N VAL A 518 -8.26 -27.14 41.31
CA VAL A 518 -7.66 -27.48 42.60
C VAL A 518 -6.65 -28.61 42.42
N ILE A 519 -5.44 -28.41 42.93
CA ILE A 519 -4.38 -29.42 42.98
C ILE A 519 -4.17 -29.84 44.43
N THR A 520 -4.23 -31.13 44.72
CA THR A 520 -3.82 -31.67 46.03
C THR A 520 -2.31 -31.56 46.15
N VAL A 521 -1.83 -30.93 47.22
CA VAL A 521 -0.41 -30.76 47.51
C VAL A 521 -0.09 -31.56 48.77
N ASN A 522 0.46 -32.76 48.57
CA ASN A 522 0.84 -33.63 49.67
C ASN A 522 2.11 -33.11 50.36
N ALA A 523 2.24 -33.35 51.66
CA ALA A 523 3.52 -33.15 52.33
C ALA A 523 4.58 -34.10 51.72
N SER A 524 5.70 -33.55 51.27
CA SER A 524 6.81 -34.36 50.78
C SER A 524 7.35 -35.27 51.89
N PRO A 525 7.72 -36.52 51.57
CA PRO A 525 8.36 -37.37 52.56
C PRO A 525 9.71 -36.77 52.97
N ALA A 526 10.04 -36.85 54.26
CA ALA A 526 11.09 -36.07 54.94
C ALA A 526 12.54 -36.25 54.43
N TRP A 527 12.77 -37.12 53.44
CA TRP A 527 14.07 -37.33 52.78
C TRP A 527 14.28 -36.43 51.55
N ALA A 528 13.25 -35.78 51.00
CA ALA A 528 13.34 -35.00 49.75
C ALA A 528 14.07 -33.64 49.89
N GLY A 529 14.40 -33.20 51.11
CA GLY A 529 14.96 -31.88 51.41
C GLY A 529 16.43 -31.83 51.84
N TRP A 530 17.18 -32.94 51.74
CA TRP A 530 18.58 -32.99 52.18
C TRP A 530 19.54 -32.49 51.08
N PRO A 531 20.49 -31.58 51.38
CA PRO A 531 21.44 -31.04 50.40
C PRO A 531 22.45 -32.09 49.89
N ALA A 532 22.87 -31.94 48.63
CA ALA A 532 23.82 -32.82 47.91
C ALA A 532 25.10 -33.17 48.71
N SER A 533 25.60 -32.22 49.51
CA SER A 533 26.77 -32.37 50.37
C SER A 533 26.65 -33.45 51.46
N GLN A 534 25.44 -33.95 51.74
CA GLN A 534 25.20 -35.08 52.65
C GLN A 534 25.12 -36.44 51.93
N TRP A 535 25.01 -36.47 50.60
CA TRP A 535 24.78 -37.69 49.80
C TRP A 535 25.98 -38.13 48.95
N CYS A 536 26.81 -37.18 48.51
CA CYS A 536 28.07 -37.45 47.81
C CYS A 536 29.25 -37.25 48.78
N PRO A 537 29.65 -38.27 49.58
CA PRO A 537 30.71 -38.09 50.59
C PRO A 537 32.08 -37.91 49.95
N LYS A 538 32.86 -36.95 50.47
CA LYS A 538 34.31 -36.91 50.26
C LYS A 538 34.93 -38.06 51.05
N THR A 539 35.75 -38.90 50.41
CA THR A 539 36.46 -40.00 51.07
C THR A 539 37.41 -39.45 52.14
N ALA A 540 37.49 -40.12 53.29
CA ALA A 540 38.31 -39.67 54.43
C ALA A 540 39.83 -39.69 54.15
N THR A 541 40.26 -40.25 53.01
CA THR A 541 41.65 -40.32 52.55
C THR A 541 42.02 -39.24 51.52
N GLY A 542 41.04 -38.46 51.02
CA GLY A 542 41.29 -37.47 49.96
C GLY A 542 41.53 -38.08 48.57
N GLU A 543 41.38 -39.40 48.40
CA GLU A 543 41.47 -40.08 47.11
C GLU A 543 40.13 -40.07 46.37
N TYR A 544 40.09 -39.38 45.23
CA TYR A 544 38.91 -39.24 44.38
C TYR A 544 38.65 -40.53 43.60
N GLN A 545 37.50 -41.18 43.86
CA GLN A 545 36.99 -42.20 42.95
C GLN A 545 36.19 -41.53 41.82
N TRP A 546 36.68 -41.69 40.59
CA TRP A 546 35.97 -41.30 39.38
C TRP A 546 34.71 -42.17 39.20
N GLY A 547 33.52 -41.57 39.36
CA GLY A 547 32.23 -42.21 39.08
C GLY A 547 31.79 -43.27 40.10
N GLY A 548 31.32 -42.84 41.27
CA GLY A 548 30.74 -43.72 42.30
C GLY A 548 29.22 -43.68 42.33
N THR A 549 28.56 -44.84 42.42
CA THR A 549 27.11 -44.96 42.71
C THR A 549 26.91 -45.27 44.18
N TYR A 550 26.28 -44.35 44.92
CA TYR A 550 25.98 -44.51 46.35
C TYR A 550 24.53 -44.99 46.52
N MET A 551 24.34 -46.13 47.20
CA MET A 551 23.00 -46.62 47.56
C MET A 551 22.59 -46.09 48.93
N ILE A 552 21.36 -45.59 49.04
CA ILE A 552 20.81 -45.14 50.33
C ILE A 552 19.65 -46.01 50.78
N TYR A 553 19.75 -46.48 52.01
CA TYR A 553 18.72 -47.24 52.70
C TYR A 553 17.72 -46.30 53.39
N PRO A 554 16.40 -46.39 53.11
CA PRO A 554 15.39 -45.72 53.91
C PRO A 554 15.42 -46.28 55.36
N PRO A 555 15.45 -45.44 56.42
CA PRO A 555 15.77 -45.92 57.77
C PRO A 555 14.85 -46.98 58.41
N ASN A 556 13.70 -47.32 57.82
CA ASN A 556 12.64 -48.10 58.50
C ASN A 556 11.77 -49.00 57.59
N ASN A 557 12.21 -49.44 56.39
CA ASN A 557 11.37 -50.36 55.59
C ASN A 557 12.15 -51.34 54.66
N PRO A 558 12.26 -52.64 55.00
CA PRO A 558 13.03 -53.62 54.23
C PRO A 558 12.31 -54.18 52.97
N LYS A 559 11.32 -53.46 52.43
CA LYS A 559 10.56 -53.86 51.22
C LYS A 559 10.39 -52.75 50.16
N LEU A 560 11.13 -51.65 50.27
CA LEU A 560 10.97 -50.49 49.38
C LEU A 560 12.18 -50.25 48.48
N ASN A 561 11.87 -49.75 47.28
CA ASN A 561 12.80 -49.35 46.22
C ASN A 561 14.02 -48.57 46.77
N PHE A 562 15.21 -48.91 46.31
CA PHE A 562 16.43 -48.22 46.68
C PHE A 562 16.61 -46.96 45.83
N LEU A 563 17.15 -45.90 46.43
CA LEU A 563 17.62 -44.72 45.70
C LEU A 563 19.13 -44.83 45.53
N GLY A 564 19.59 -44.74 44.29
CA GLY A 564 20.99 -44.62 43.94
C GLY A 564 21.29 -43.18 43.52
N ILE A 565 22.44 -42.63 43.92
CA ILE A 565 22.94 -41.35 43.42
C ILE A 565 24.31 -41.58 42.79
N GLU A 566 24.49 -41.12 41.56
CA GLU A 566 25.78 -41.10 40.87
C GLU A 566 26.32 -39.66 40.85
N CYS A 567 27.55 -39.47 41.34
CA CYS A 567 28.22 -38.17 41.44
C CYS A 567 29.50 -38.18 40.58
N HIS A 568 29.67 -37.16 39.73
CA HIS A 568 30.89 -36.91 38.95
C HIS A 568 31.56 -35.61 39.42
N TYR A 569 32.88 -35.50 39.26
CA TYR A 569 33.68 -34.40 39.81
C TYR A 569 34.67 -33.84 38.80
N TRP A 570 34.82 -32.52 38.81
CA TRP A 570 35.89 -31.80 38.12
C TRP A 570 37.26 -32.16 38.70
N GLY A 571 38.33 -31.95 37.92
CA GLY A 571 39.72 -32.20 38.35
C GLY A 571 40.17 -31.36 39.55
N ASN A 572 39.44 -30.28 39.88
CA ASN A 572 39.63 -29.43 41.05
C ASN A 572 38.85 -29.88 42.31
N ALA A 573 38.20 -31.05 42.26
CA ALA A 573 37.35 -31.64 43.30
C ALA A 573 36.00 -30.95 43.59
N GLN A 574 35.54 -30.05 42.71
CA GLN A 574 34.15 -29.60 42.71
C GLN A 574 33.23 -30.63 42.06
N LEU A 575 31.97 -30.68 42.48
CA LEU A 575 30.96 -31.54 41.88
C LEU A 575 30.69 -31.08 40.43
N GLU A 576 30.76 -31.97 39.46
CA GLU A 576 30.43 -31.70 38.06
C GLU A 576 28.95 -32.00 37.80
N SER A 577 28.46 -33.14 38.28
CA SER A 577 27.04 -33.51 38.18
C SER A 577 26.61 -34.52 39.24
N GLU A 578 25.31 -34.50 39.53
CA GLU A 578 24.62 -35.52 40.31
C GLU A 578 23.42 -36.04 39.52
N THR A 579 23.15 -37.35 39.58
CA THR A 579 21.97 -37.98 38.98
C THR A 579 21.35 -38.98 39.96
N VAL A 580 20.02 -38.89 40.13
CA VAL A 580 19.24 -39.79 40.98
C VAL A 580 18.63 -40.93 40.13
N TYR A 581 18.71 -42.14 40.66
CA TYR A 581 18.21 -43.38 40.05
C TYR A 581 17.30 -44.11 41.03
N LEU A 582 16.19 -44.67 40.52
CA LEU A 582 15.33 -45.57 41.29
C LEU A 582 15.65 -47.01 40.95
N ILE A 583 16.14 -47.76 41.91
CA ILE A 583 16.56 -49.16 41.77
C ILE A 583 15.51 -50.03 42.47
N LYS A 584 14.63 -50.68 41.70
CA LYS A 584 13.59 -51.60 42.24
C LYS A 584 14.04 -53.06 42.14
N ASN A 585 15.02 -53.36 41.28
CA ASN A 585 15.54 -54.69 41.01
C ASN A 585 16.98 -54.62 40.42
N GLU A 586 17.62 -55.77 40.23
CA GLU A 586 18.98 -55.89 39.70
C GLU A 586 19.12 -55.42 38.23
N SER A 587 18.07 -55.52 37.43
CA SER A 587 18.06 -54.98 36.06
C SER A 587 17.98 -53.44 36.01
N ASP A 588 17.30 -52.79 36.96
CA ASP A 588 17.29 -51.32 37.06
C ASP A 588 18.69 -50.79 37.42
N TYR A 589 19.41 -51.53 38.27
CA TYR A 589 20.80 -51.22 38.64
C TYR A 589 21.75 -51.31 37.42
N LEU A 590 21.62 -52.37 36.60
CA LEU A 590 22.40 -52.53 35.38
C LEU A 590 22.06 -51.50 34.30
N ASN A 591 20.79 -51.11 34.16
CA ASN A 591 20.33 -50.19 33.13
C ASN A 591 20.56 -48.70 33.45
N ARG A 592 20.91 -48.35 34.70
CA ARG A 592 21.10 -46.97 35.19
C ARG A 592 20.00 -46.02 34.68
N MET A 593 18.74 -46.36 34.90
CA MET A 593 17.61 -45.54 34.45
C MET A 593 17.37 -44.36 35.41
N PRO A 594 17.53 -43.09 34.98
CA PRO A 594 17.35 -41.93 35.87
C PRO A 594 15.88 -41.78 36.30
N ASP A 595 15.64 -41.51 37.57
CA ASP A 595 14.29 -41.34 38.13
C ASP A 595 14.40 -40.47 39.39
N GLY A 596 14.08 -39.18 39.25
CA GLY A 596 14.44 -38.11 40.18
C GLY A 596 15.26 -36.99 39.50
N TRP A 597 16.01 -36.22 40.31
CA TRP A 597 16.78 -35.08 39.79
C TRP A 597 18.06 -35.48 39.07
N ARG A 598 18.37 -34.74 38.01
CA ARG A 598 19.71 -34.62 37.44
C ARG A 598 20.13 -33.16 37.49
N LYS A 599 21.30 -32.89 38.05
CA LYS A 599 21.89 -31.56 38.11
C LYS A 599 23.32 -31.56 37.56
N LYS A 600 23.73 -30.44 36.98
CA LYS A 600 25.11 -30.15 36.56
C LYS A 600 25.57 -28.83 37.13
N TYR A 601 26.88 -28.67 37.29
CA TYR A 601 27.49 -27.50 37.90
C TYR A 601 28.70 -27.02 37.09
N PHE A 602 28.87 -25.71 37.04
CA PHE A 602 30.10 -25.07 36.55
C PHE A 602 31.30 -25.48 37.39
N GLU A 603 32.53 -25.26 36.89
CA GLU A 603 33.76 -25.58 37.62
C GLU A 603 33.91 -24.76 38.93
N SER A 604 33.21 -23.62 39.03
CA SER A 604 33.06 -22.81 40.25
C SER A 604 32.15 -23.43 41.32
N GLY A 605 31.36 -24.46 40.98
CA GLY A 605 30.34 -25.07 41.84
C GLY A 605 28.95 -24.40 41.75
N ALA A 606 28.78 -23.36 40.94
CA ALA A 606 27.45 -22.81 40.64
C ALA A 606 26.61 -23.81 39.82
N LEU A 607 25.29 -23.84 40.03
CA LEU A 607 24.38 -24.74 39.31
C LEU A 607 24.28 -24.30 37.84
N GLU A 608 24.62 -25.18 36.89
CA GLU A 608 24.53 -24.93 35.43
C GLU A 608 23.15 -25.33 34.90
N HIS A 609 22.69 -26.53 35.28
CA HIS A 609 21.51 -27.16 34.68
C HIS A 609 20.81 -28.06 35.67
N GLN A 610 19.49 -28.07 35.68
CA GLN A 610 18.69 -29.06 36.36
C GLN A 610 17.51 -29.54 35.51
N VAL A 611 17.15 -30.81 35.68
CA VAL A 611 15.95 -31.42 35.10
C VAL A 611 15.55 -32.64 35.93
N ARG A 612 14.25 -32.89 36.04
CA ARG A 612 13.71 -34.09 36.67
C ARG A 612 13.44 -35.16 35.61
N TYR A 613 13.66 -36.41 35.99
CA TYR A 613 13.29 -37.58 35.23
C TYR A 613 12.18 -38.34 35.98
N GLU A 614 11.19 -38.87 35.26
CA GLU A 614 10.26 -39.87 35.76
C GLU A 614 10.39 -41.12 34.85
N THR A 615 10.78 -42.26 35.42
CA THR A 615 11.01 -43.52 34.67
C THR A 615 11.92 -43.41 33.44
N GLY A 616 13.07 -42.74 33.58
CA GLY A 616 14.07 -42.58 32.51
C GLY A 616 13.78 -41.46 31.49
N LYS A 617 12.63 -40.80 31.59
CA LYS A 617 12.20 -39.72 30.69
C LYS A 617 12.19 -38.38 31.41
N LYS A 618 12.63 -37.30 30.74
CA LYS A 618 12.54 -35.93 31.29
C LYS A 618 11.07 -35.56 31.56
N GLU A 619 10.81 -34.91 32.68
CA GLU A 619 9.47 -34.52 33.10
C GLU A 619 9.50 -33.20 33.87
N GLY A 620 8.53 -32.32 33.61
CA GLY A 620 8.46 -30.98 34.19
C GLY A 620 9.46 -30.00 33.55
N THR A 621 9.70 -28.87 34.21
CA THR A 621 10.57 -27.83 33.67
C THR A 621 12.05 -28.19 33.83
N SER A 622 12.77 -28.24 32.70
CA SER A 622 14.23 -28.17 32.71
C SER A 622 14.68 -26.72 32.77
N THR A 623 15.63 -26.40 33.65
CA THR A 623 16.16 -25.04 33.84
C THR A 623 17.67 -25.03 33.66
N ARG A 624 18.17 -24.10 32.85
CA ARG A 624 19.59 -23.72 32.78
C ARG A 624 19.79 -22.36 33.45
N PHE A 625 20.99 -22.14 33.98
CA PHE A 625 21.37 -20.92 34.66
C PHE A 625 22.68 -20.38 34.10
N TYR A 626 22.84 -19.06 34.15
CA TYR A 626 24.15 -18.42 34.05
C TYR A 626 25.00 -18.74 35.29
N GLU A 627 26.31 -18.58 35.21
CA GLU A 627 27.22 -18.84 36.34
C GLU A 627 26.98 -17.88 37.53
N SER A 628 26.36 -16.72 37.29
CA SER A 628 25.85 -15.81 38.32
C SER A 628 24.63 -16.34 39.10
N GLY A 629 24.02 -17.44 38.64
CA GLY A 629 22.82 -18.06 39.23
C GLY A 629 21.49 -17.51 38.72
N SER A 630 21.48 -16.51 37.83
CA SER A 630 20.27 -16.09 37.13
C SER A 630 19.86 -17.13 36.07
N ILE A 631 18.57 -17.20 35.74
CA ILE A 631 18.05 -18.20 34.80
C ILE A 631 18.49 -17.84 33.38
N GLU A 632 19.08 -18.79 32.66
CA GLU A 632 19.40 -18.66 31.23
C GLU A 632 18.20 -19.10 30.39
N SER A 633 17.64 -20.27 30.70
CA SER A 633 16.47 -20.78 29.97
C SER A 633 15.64 -21.78 30.78
N GLN A 634 14.36 -21.86 30.43
CA GLN A 634 13.40 -22.84 30.94
C GLN A 634 12.73 -23.55 29.76
N THR A 635 12.61 -24.88 29.83
CA THR A 635 11.92 -25.69 28.82
C THR A 635 11.03 -26.73 29.51
N PRO A 636 9.70 -26.71 29.31
CA PRO A 636 8.82 -27.76 29.79
C PRO A 636 9.02 -29.07 29.03
N TYR A 637 9.05 -30.19 29.75
CA TYR A 637 9.04 -31.54 29.20
C TYR A 637 7.85 -32.35 29.74
N ILE A 638 7.22 -33.13 28.87
CA ILE A 638 6.18 -34.11 29.21
C ILE A 638 6.56 -35.44 28.56
N ASN A 639 6.66 -36.51 29.35
CA ASN A 639 7.01 -37.86 28.89
C ASN A 639 8.31 -37.93 28.06
N GLY A 640 9.28 -37.07 28.36
CA GLY A 640 10.59 -36.99 27.71
C GLY A 640 10.70 -36.01 26.55
N LEU A 641 9.58 -35.49 26.04
CA LEU A 641 9.51 -34.57 24.90
C LEU A 641 9.26 -33.14 25.37
N ALA A 642 9.86 -32.13 24.73
CA ALA A 642 9.57 -30.73 25.00
C ALA A 642 8.16 -30.35 24.50
N GLU A 643 7.35 -29.74 25.37
CA GLU A 643 5.92 -29.48 25.13
C GLU A 643 5.50 -28.17 25.83
N GLY A 644 5.18 -27.13 25.05
CA GLY A 644 4.91 -25.77 25.52
C GLY A 644 6.05 -24.78 25.23
N ASN A 645 6.01 -23.61 25.86
CA ASN A 645 6.96 -22.53 25.59
C ASN A 645 8.31 -22.74 26.28
N CYS A 646 9.38 -22.80 25.50
CA CYS A 646 10.74 -22.60 25.98
C CYS A 646 11.01 -21.09 26.09
N VAL A 647 11.40 -20.62 27.26
CA VAL A 647 11.73 -19.20 27.51
C VAL A 647 13.21 -19.07 27.79
N CYS A 648 13.90 -18.22 27.03
CA CYS A 648 15.28 -17.82 27.29
C CYS A 648 15.31 -16.38 27.79
N TYR A 649 16.24 -16.09 28.69
CA TYR A 649 16.40 -14.79 29.33
C TYR A 649 17.79 -14.24 29.08
N TYR A 650 17.93 -12.93 29.11
CA TYR A 650 19.23 -12.28 29.32
C TYR A 650 19.64 -12.43 30.79
N GLU A 651 20.93 -12.31 31.09
CA GLU A 651 21.45 -12.39 32.46
C GLU A 651 20.85 -11.34 33.42
N SER A 652 20.31 -10.24 32.87
CA SER A 652 19.51 -9.23 33.58
C SER A 652 18.12 -9.70 34.04
N GLY A 653 17.68 -10.89 33.65
CA GLY A 653 16.34 -11.43 33.91
C GLY A 653 15.27 -11.01 32.89
N GLN A 654 15.58 -10.13 31.93
CA GLN A 654 14.64 -9.81 30.84
C GLN A 654 14.49 -10.98 29.86
N ILE A 655 13.29 -11.18 29.31
CA ILE A 655 13.05 -12.23 28.30
C ILE A 655 13.82 -11.92 27.02
N GLN A 656 14.68 -12.84 26.60
CA GLN A 656 15.39 -12.79 25.32
C GLN A 656 14.54 -13.39 24.19
N SER A 657 13.93 -14.55 24.44
CA SER A 657 13.06 -15.20 23.47
C SER A 657 12.05 -16.17 24.09
N VAL A 658 10.91 -16.33 23.43
CA VAL A 658 9.91 -17.36 23.71
C VAL A 658 9.80 -18.23 22.45
N ILE A 659 9.98 -19.54 22.58
CA ILE A 659 10.03 -20.49 21.48
C ILE A 659 9.03 -21.62 21.78
N PRO A 660 7.91 -21.72 21.04
CA PRO A 660 6.93 -22.77 21.27
C PRO A 660 7.42 -24.11 20.75
N PHE A 661 7.30 -25.15 21.58
CA PHE A 661 7.57 -26.55 21.25
C PHE A 661 6.30 -27.40 21.35
N GLN A 662 6.18 -28.36 20.46
CA GLN A 662 5.20 -29.43 20.50
C GLN A 662 5.93 -30.73 20.14
N SER A 663 5.96 -31.69 21.06
CA SER A 663 6.60 -33.00 20.90
C SER A 663 8.04 -32.92 20.36
N ASP A 664 8.90 -32.18 21.07
CA ASP A 664 10.30 -31.84 20.70
C ASP A 664 10.50 -30.99 19.44
N GLN A 665 9.45 -30.66 18.68
CA GLN A 665 9.53 -29.84 17.47
C GLN A 665 9.08 -28.39 17.73
N ARG A 666 9.76 -27.41 17.13
CA ARG A 666 9.28 -26.02 17.17
C ARG A 666 8.01 -25.89 16.34
N ASN A 667 6.92 -25.41 16.93
CA ASN A 667 5.63 -25.28 16.24
C ASN A 667 4.88 -24.06 16.78
N GLY A 668 4.44 -23.16 15.90
CA GLY A 668 3.85 -21.86 16.26
C GLY A 668 4.81 -20.67 16.09
N MET A 669 4.43 -19.50 16.60
CA MET A 669 5.22 -18.27 16.46
C MET A 669 6.30 -18.19 17.54
N ALA A 670 7.58 -18.20 17.15
CA ALA A 670 8.68 -17.89 18.05
C ALA A 670 8.95 -16.38 18.06
N HIS A 671 9.23 -15.87 19.24
CA HIS A 671 9.30 -14.45 19.55
C HIS A 671 10.68 -14.11 20.13
N SER A 672 11.29 -13.00 19.72
CA SER A 672 12.53 -12.50 20.32
C SER A 672 12.45 -10.99 20.60
N PHE A 673 13.21 -10.57 21.61
CA PHE A 673 13.21 -9.21 22.13
C PHE A 673 14.63 -8.64 22.16
N TYR A 674 14.77 -7.35 22.42
CA TYR A 674 16.03 -6.71 22.78
C TYR A 674 16.27 -6.83 24.29
N ASP A 675 17.50 -6.53 24.73
CA ASP A 675 17.94 -6.46 26.13
C ASP A 675 17.31 -5.28 26.91
N THR A 676 16.50 -4.48 26.22
CA THR A 676 15.66 -3.39 26.75
C THR A 676 14.16 -3.74 26.76
N GLY A 677 13.76 -4.90 26.21
CA GLY A 677 12.41 -5.45 26.27
C GLY A 677 11.56 -5.28 24.99
N GLU A 678 11.97 -4.44 24.04
CA GLU A 678 11.22 -4.22 22.80
C GLU A 678 11.30 -5.42 21.85
N ARG A 679 10.28 -5.57 21.00
CA ARG A 679 10.19 -6.61 19.96
C ARG A 679 11.41 -6.51 19.02
N SER A 680 12.20 -7.58 18.89
CA SER A 680 13.31 -7.63 17.92
C SER A 680 13.00 -8.54 16.73
N ARG A 681 12.16 -9.57 16.91
CA ARG A 681 11.91 -10.56 15.85
C ARG A 681 10.65 -11.41 16.06
N ASP A 682 10.03 -11.80 14.96
CA ASP A 682 9.03 -12.87 14.89
C ASP A 682 9.46 -13.93 13.87
N GLU A 683 9.46 -15.21 14.28
CA GLU A 683 9.86 -16.34 13.45
C GLU A 683 8.79 -17.45 13.52
N PRO A 684 7.95 -17.63 12.49
CA PRO A 684 6.94 -18.70 12.50
C PRO A 684 7.55 -20.05 12.16
N TRP A 685 7.18 -21.08 12.92
CA TRP A 685 7.62 -22.47 12.80
C TRP A 685 6.45 -23.41 12.59
N GLN A 686 6.68 -24.44 11.78
CA GLN A 686 5.77 -25.57 11.59
C GLN A 686 6.61 -26.85 11.54
N ASN A 687 6.32 -27.82 12.42
CA ASN A 687 7.00 -29.12 12.48
C ASN A 687 8.55 -29.02 12.49
N GLY A 688 9.10 -28.09 13.29
CA GLY A 688 10.54 -27.86 13.42
C GLY A 688 11.18 -27.05 12.27
N LEU A 689 10.43 -26.67 11.23
CA LEU A 689 10.91 -25.89 10.09
C LEU A 689 10.26 -24.49 10.06
N ARG A 690 10.98 -23.47 9.59
CA ARG A 690 10.37 -22.14 9.39
C ARG A 690 9.31 -22.18 8.28
N HIS A 691 8.13 -21.65 8.53
CA HIS A 691 7.03 -21.59 7.56
C HIS A 691 6.21 -20.32 7.78
N GLY A 692 6.03 -19.49 6.75
CA GLY A 692 5.40 -18.16 6.85
C GLY A 692 6.40 -17.00 6.80
N ILE A 693 5.96 -15.80 7.17
CA ILE A 693 6.79 -14.59 7.08
C ILE A 693 7.55 -14.36 8.38
N LYS A 694 8.88 -14.48 8.34
CA LYS A 694 9.76 -14.02 9.42
C LYS A 694 9.89 -12.49 9.35
N LYS A 695 9.71 -11.82 10.48
CA LYS A 695 9.88 -10.36 10.62
C LYS A 695 11.03 -10.02 11.57
N GLY A 696 11.70 -8.92 11.32
CA GLY A 696 12.65 -8.29 12.24
C GLY A 696 12.38 -6.80 12.34
N TYR A 697 12.64 -6.22 13.51
CA TYR A 697 12.30 -4.83 13.83
C TYR A 697 13.54 -4.08 14.30
N TYR A 698 13.60 -2.78 14.03
CA TYR A 698 14.55 -1.87 14.67
C TYR A 698 14.23 -1.72 16.16
N ARG A 699 15.23 -1.38 17.00
CA ARG A 699 15.02 -1.16 18.45
C ARG A 699 14.00 -0.05 18.74
N SER A 700 13.86 0.91 17.82
CA SER A 700 12.85 1.98 17.85
C SER A 700 11.41 1.52 17.55
N GLY A 701 11.22 0.27 17.08
CA GLY A 701 9.90 -0.31 16.76
C GLY A 701 9.57 -0.56 15.27
N PRO A 702 10.00 0.29 14.30
CA PRO A 702 9.74 0.06 12.87
C PRO A 702 10.26 -1.28 12.34
N LEU A 703 9.58 -1.81 11.34
CA LEU A 703 9.95 -3.05 10.64
C LEU A 703 11.27 -2.87 9.88
N GLU A 704 12.25 -3.75 10.14
CA GLU A 704 13.54 -3.78 9.42
C GLU A 704 13.47 -4.69 8.19
N TYR A 705 12.83 -5.86 8.28
CA TYR A 705 12.76 -6.81 7.18
C TYR A 705 11.60 -7.83 7.27
N GLU A 706 11.21 -8.35 6.10
CA GLU A 706 10.28 -9.46 5.93
C GLU A 706 10.91 -10.54 5.05
N HIS A 707 11.12 -11.74 5.60
CA HIS A 707 11.64 -12.89 4.86
C HIS A 707 10.61 -14.02 4.83
N PRO A 708 9.93 -14.30 3.69
CA PRO A 708 9.01 -15.43 3.60
C PRO A 708 9.76 -16.76 3.50
N TYR A 709 9.29 -17.76 4.25
CA TYR A 709 9.80 -19.13 4.27
C TYR A 709 8.70 -20.15 3.93
N THR A 710 9.09 -21.20 3.22
CA THR A 710 8.30 -22.42 3.05
C THR A 710 9.21 -23.60 3.38
N ASN A 711 8.81 -24.45 4.33
CA ASN A 711 9.53 -25.67 4.73
C ASN A 711 11.03 -25.44 5.00
N GLY A 712 11.34 -24.40 5.78
CA GLY A 712 12.70 -24.04 6.19
C GLY A 712 13.51 -23.23 5.16
N LYS A 713 13.01 -23.06 3.92
CA LYS A 713 13.73 -22.36 2.83
C LYS A 713 13.06 -21.04 2.49
N LYS A 714 13.84 -20.00 2.16
CA LYS A 714 13.31 -18.72 1.67
C LYS A 714 12.54 -18.91 0.36
N ASN A 715 11.32 -18.40 0.27
CA ASN A 715 10.47 -18.61 -0.91
C ASN A 715 9.47 -17.44 -1.05
N GLY A 716 9.52 -16.74 -2.18
CA GLY A 716 8.81 -15.46 -2.37
C GLY A 716 9.74 -14.24 -2.27
N MET A 717 9.15 -13.04 -2.24
CA MET A 717 9.91 -11.79 -2.18
C MET A 717 10.37 -11.48 -0.75
N THR A 718 11.69 -11.45 -0.52
CA THR A 718 12.23 -10.89 0.73
C THR A 718 12.35 -9.37 0.61
N LYS A 719 11.94 -8.66 1.65
CA LYS A 719 11.97 -7.19 1.70
C LYS A 719 12.82 -6.74 2.89
N GLY A 720 13.44 -5.58 2.75
CA GLY A 720 14.06 -4.85 3.84
C GLY A 720 13.77 -3.36 3.72
N TYR A 721 13.78 -2.68 4.85
CA TYR A 721 13.39 -1.29 5.00
C TYR A 721 14.49 -0.49 5.71
N TYR A 722 14.44 0.83 5.57
CA TYR A 722 15.14 1.76 6.45
C TYR A 722 14.26 2.11 7.65
N GLU A 723 14.85 2.67 8.69
CA GLU A 723 14.16 3.01 9.95
C GLU A 723 13.07 4.08 9.76
N ASN A 724 13.14 4.86 8.67
CA ASN A 724 12.09 5.79 8.23
C ASN A 724 10.90 5.13 7.49
N GLY A 725 10.91 3.81 7.31
CA GLY A 725 9.88 3.03 6.62
C GLY A 725 10.09 2.87 5.11
N ASN A 726 11.02 3.59 4.48
CA ASN A 726 11.29 3.49 3.04
C ASN A 726 11.97 2.15 2.69
N ARG A 727 11.83 1.69 1.44
CA ARG A 727 12.42 0.42 1.01
C ARG A 727 13.93 0.51 0.99
N LYS A 728 14.58 -0.61 1.30
CA LYS A 728 16.05 -0.79 1.32
C LYS A 728 16.49 -1.87 0.36
N TYR A 729 15.75 -2.98 0.28
CA TYR A 729 15.94 -4.00 -0.75
C TYR A 729 14.68 -4.82 -1.00
N GLU A 730 14.58 -5.36 -2.22
CA GLU A 730 13.61 -6.37 -2.64
C GLU A 730 14.38 -7.49 -3.36
N LYS A 731 14.35 -8.71 -2.83
CA LYS A 731 15.15 -9.83 -3.35
C LYS A 731 14.27 -11.08 -3.47
N PRO A 732 13.94 -11.54 -4.70
CA PRO A 732 13.07 -12.69 -4.91
C PRO A 732 13.82 -14.00 -4.70
N TYR A 733 13.21 -14.94 -3.97
CA TYR A 733 13.75 -16.28 -3.73
C TYR A 733 12.79 -17.37 -4.21
N THR A 734 13.35 -18.47 -4.72
CA THR A 734 12.64 -19.72 -5.00
C THR A 734 13.43 -20.86 -4.36
N ASN A 735 12.78 -21.66 -3.51
CA ASN A 735 13.40 -22.84 -2.86
C ASN A 735 14.75 -22.56 -2.16
N GLY A 736 14.90 -21.38 -1.56
CA GLY A 736 16.10 -20.94 -0.83
C GLY A 736 17.14 -20.19 -1.66
N LYS A 737 16.99 -20.13 -2.98
CA LYS A 737 17.92 -19.46 -3.92
C LYS A 737 17.34 -18.17 -4.48
N LYS A 738 18.14 -17.15 -4.72
CA LYS A 738 17.71 -15.94 -5.44
C LYS A 738 17.34 -16.29 -6.88
N ASN A 739 16.20 -15.80 -7.35
CA ASN A 739 15.71 -16.08 -8.70
C ASN A 739 14.78 -14.95 -9.18
N GLY A 740 15.17 -14.23 -10.23
CA GLY A 740 14.57 -12.97 -10.67
C GLY A 740 15.42 -11.74 -10.36
N ILE A 741 14.86 -10.55 -10.59
CA ILE A 741 15.56 -9.27 -10.40
C ILE A 741 15.60 -8.92 -8.91
N SER A 742 16.81 -8.78 -8.36
CA SER A 742 17.05 -8.22 -7.03
C SER A 742 17.26 -6.72 -7.14
N LYS A 743 16.62 -5.95 -6.26
CA LYS A 743 16.69 -4.49 -6.19
C LYS A 743 17.21 -4.03 -4.83
N GLU A 744 17.94 -2.93 -4.83
CA GLU A 744 18.33 -2.17 -3.64
C GLU A 744 17.98 -0.70 -3.86
N TYR A 745 17.68 0.01 -2.77
CA TYR A 745 17.13 1.35 -2.78
C TYR A 745 17.97 2.29 -1.90
N TRP A 746 17.82 3.59 -2.12
CA TRP A 746 18.28 4.64 -1.23
C TRP A 746 17.23 4.89 -0.13
N ASP A 747 17.64 5.59 0.93
CA ASP A 747 16.81 5.96 2.08
C ASP A 747 15.68 6.96 1.75
N ASN A 748 15.73 7.57 0.57
CA ASN A 748 14.66 8.37 -0.04
C ASN A 748 13.76 7.58 -1.01
N ASP A 749 13.78 6.23 -0.92
CA ASP A 749 12.99 5.28 -1.72
C ASP A 749 13.29 5.26 -3.24
N GLN A 750 14.29 6.01 -3.71
CA GLN A 750 14.80 5.90 -5.08
C GLN A 750 15.54 4.59 -5.30
N LEU A 751 15.44 4.01 -6.50
CA LEU A 751 16.21 2.82 -6.87
C LEU A 751 17.71 3.15 -6.80
N LYS A 752 18.51 2.25 -6.22
CA LYS A 752 19.96 2.37 -6.08
C LYS A 752 20.70 1.41 -6.99
N SER A 753 20.23 0.16 -7.08
CA SER A 753 20.71 -0.79 -8.07
C SER A 753 19.71 -1.90 -8.32
N GLU A 754 19.77 -2.51 -9.50
CA GLU A 754 19.07 -3.77 -9.78
C GLU A 754 19.95 -4.75 -10.56
N ILE A 755 19.78 -6.05 -10.31
CA ILE A 755 20.57 -7.12 -10.90
C ILE A 755 19.73 -8.41 -11.06
N PRO A 756 19.72 -9.04 -12.25
CA PRO A 756 19.08 -10.34 -12.46
C PRO A 756 19.89 -11.50 -11.86
N TYR A 757 19.19 -12.41 -11.17
CA TYR A 757 19.73 -13.68 -10.67
C TYR A 757 18.96 -14.88 -11.20
N THR A 758 19.67 -15.97 -11.50
CA THR A 758 19.12 -17.30 -11.74
C THR A 758 19.79 -18.29 -10.78
N ASN A 759 19.04 -18.87 -9.84
CA ASN A 759 19.55 -19.83 -8.86
C ASN A 759 20.81 -19.36 -8.09
N ASP A 760 20.77 -18.15 -7.51
CA ASP A 760 21.87 -17.42 -6.85
C ASP A 760 23.01 -16.92 -7.76
N ILE A 761 23.01 -17.29 -9.05
CA ILE A 761 24.02 -16.86 -10.02
C ILE A 761 23.55 -15.58 -10.71
N ALA A 762 24.34 -14.51 -10.68
CA ALA A 762 24.03 -13.29 -11.42
C ALA A 762 24.26 -13.49 -12.92
N ASP A 763 23.26 -13.16 -13.76
CA ASP A 763 23.35 -13.37 -15.20
C ASP A 763 22.50 -12.32 -15.95
N GLY A 764 23.18 -11.46 -16.71
CA GLY A 764 22.64 -10.21 -17.26
C GLY A 764 23.29 -8.95 -16.68
N THR A 765 22.73 -7.77 -16.97
CA THR A 765 23.32 -6.48 -16.58
C THR A 765 22.83 -6.01 -15.21
N GLN A 766 23.76 -5.62 -14.34
CA GLN A 766 23.50 -4.84 -13.14
C GLN A 766 23.52 -3.34 -13.47
N PHE A 767 22.48 -2.62 -13.04
CA PHE A 767 22.35 -1.17 -13.19
C PHE A 767 22.54 -0.48 -11.83
N TYR A 768 23.15 0.72 -11.81
CA TYR A 768 23.27 1.56 -10.61
C TYR A 768 22.82 3.00 -10.87
N TYR A 769 22.08 3.54 -9.92
CA TYR A 769 21.45 4.84 -9.96
C TYR A 769 21.80 5.65 -8.71
N ASP A 770 21.91 6.98 -8.86
CA ASP A 770 22.17 7.88 -7.73
C ASP A 770 20.90 8.18 -6.92
N GLN A 771 21.02 9.05 -5.90
CA GLN A 771 19.91 9.43 -5.03
C GLN A 771 18.81 10.25 -5.73
N VAL A 772 18.98 10.68 -6.99
CA VAL A 772 17.93 11.34 -7.79
C VAL A 772 17.40 10.44 -8.92
N GLY A 773 17.71 9.14 -8.87
CA GLY A 773 17.23 8.14 -9.83
C GLY A 773 18.00 8.12 -11.15
N LYS A 774 19.12 8.82 -11.24
CA LYS A 774 19.91 8.96 -12.47
C LYS A 774 20.88 7.79 -12.62
N LEU A 775 20.81 7.08 -13.75
CA LEU A 775 21.72 5.98 -14.09
C LEU A 775 23.15 6.52 -14.23
N TYR A 776 24.11 5.91 -13.51
CA TYR A 776 25.53 6.27 -13.62
C TYR A 776 26.46 5.08 -13.92
N ARG A 777 25.98 3.83 -13.87
CA ARG A 777 26.80 2.65 -14.17
C ARG A 777 26.00 1.43 -14.63
N GLU A 778 26.56 0.69 -15.58
CA GLU A 778 26.12 -0.63 -16.04
C GLU A 778 27.27 -1.63 -15.90
N VAL A 779 27.00 -2.83 -15.37
CA VAL A 779 27.99 -3.91 -15.25
C VAL A 779 27.37 -5.23 -15.74
N PRO A 780 27.79 -5.76 -16.89
CA PRO A 780 27.28 -7.04 -17.39
C PRO A 780 27.96 -8.22 -16.69
N TYR A 781 27.14 -9.21 -16.31
CA TYR A 781 27.55 -10.47 -15.72
C TYR A 781 27.11 -11.64 -16.59
N THR A 782 27.91 -12.71 -16.58
CA THR A 782 27.56 -14.02 -17.13
C THR A 782 28.09 -15.08 -16.20
N ASN A 783 27.24 -16.04 -15.81
CA ASN A 783 27.58 -17.09 -14.83
C ASN A 783 28.20 -16.55 -13.52
N GLY A 784 27.72 -15.41 -13.02
CA GLY A 784 28.14 -14.81 -11.75
C GLY A 784 29.43 -13.98 -11.79
N VAL A 785 30.15 -13.96 -12.93
CA VAL A 785 31.37 -13.15 -13.12
C VAL A 785 31.13 -12.04 -14.15
N LYS A 786 31.87 -10.94 -14.05
CA LYS A 786 31.77 -9.84 -15.04
C LYS A 786 32.18 -10.33 -16.42
N HIS A 787 31.35 -10.06 -17.43
CA HIS A 787 31.62 -10.46 -18.81
C HIS A 787 30.89 -9.51 -19.77
N GLY A 788 31.60 -8.90 -20.70
CA GLY A 788 31.11 -7.80 -21.56
C GLY A 788 31.64 -6.42 -21.13
N ILE A 789 31.02 -5.35 -21.63
CA ILE A 789 31.48 -3.97 -21.38
C ILE A 789 30.76 -3.34 -20.18
N GLU A 790 31.48 -3.08 -19.09
CA GLU A 790 31.01 -2.17 -18.03
C GLU A 790 31.02 -0.74 -18.58
N LYS A 791 29.91 -0.01 -18.39
CA LYS A 791 29.81 1.40 -18.74
C LYS A 791 29.70 2.24 -17.48
N ARG A 792 30.27 3.44 -17.53
CA ARG A 792 30.02 4.51 -16.54
C ARG A 792 29.55 5.74 -17.27
N TYR A 793 28.64 6.49 -16.66
CA TYR A 793 28.08 7.72 -17.22
C TYR A 793 28.52 8.93 -16.40
N ASP A 794 28.40 10.13 -16.99
CA ASP A 794 28.76 11.37 -16.34
C ASP A 794 27.73 11.83 -15.29
N LEU A 795 28.24 12.30 -14.14
CA LEU A 795 27.42 12.72 -12.99
C LEU A 795 26.62 14.00 -13.26
N TYR A 796 26.96 14.78 -14.29
CA TYR A 796 26.16 15.92 -14.75
C TYR A 796 25.28 15.55 -15.95
N ASN A 797 25.73 14.69 -16.88
CA ASN A 797 24.94 14.21 -18.03
C ASN A 797 24.86 12.66 -18.14
N SER A 798 23.75 12.05 -17.73
CA SER A 798 23.56 10.58 -17.69
C SER A 798 23.60 9.92 -19.06
N ASN A 799 23.29 10.66 -20.13
CA ASN A 799 23.27 10.09 -21.47
C ASN A 799 24.66 10.06 -22.11
N GLN A 800 25.69 10.46 -21.37
CA GLN A 800 27.08 10.50 -21.82
C GLN A 800 27.94 9.50 -21.06
N VAL A 801 28.52 8.54 -21.80
CA VAL A 801 29.47 7.57 -21.27
C VAL A 801 30.79 8.27 -20.94
N SER A 802 31.26 8.12 -19.70
CA SER A 802 32.57 8.56 -19.23
C SER A 802 33.61 7.44 -19.32
N HIS A 803 33.23 6.17 -19.09
CA HIS A 803 34.13 5.02 -19.24
C HIS A 803 33.48 3.81 -19.91
N LEU A 804 34.26 3.10 -20.73
CA LEU A 804 33.98 1.74 -21.23
C LEU A 804 35.09 0.81 -20.72
N ILE A 805 34.73 -0.22 -19.96
CA ILE A 805 35.68 -1.14 -19.31
C ILE A 805 35.34 -2.58 -19.74
N PRO A 806 36.15 -3.25 -20.57
CA PRO A 806 35.84 -4.58 -21.08
C PRO A 806 36.27 -5.67 -20.09
N TRP A 807 35.35 -6.58 -19.80
CA TRP A 807 35.53 -7.73 -18.91
C TRP A 807 35.35 -9.04 -19.67
N GLN A 808 36.19 -10.02 -19.37
CA GLN A 808 36.04 -11.40 -19.80
C GLN A 808 36.31 -12.30 -18.59
N ASN A 809 35.31 -13.10 -18.21
CA ASN A 809 35.40 -14.08 -17.13
C ASN A 809 35.92 -13.50 -15.79
N GLY A 810 35.50 -12.28 -15.46
CA GLY A 810 35.86 -11.59 -14.21
C GLY A 810 37.16 -10.78 -14.23
N VAL A 811 37.97 -10.85 -15.30
CA VAL A 811 39.18 -10.04 -15.48
C VAL A 811 39.03 -9.05 -16.63
N MET A 812 39.81 -7.96 -16.64
CA MET A 812 39.79 -7.00 -17.75
C MET A 812 40.52 -7.58 -18.96
N HIS A 813 39.89 -7.58 -20.13
CA HIS A 813 40.51 -8.04 -21.39
C HIS A 813 39.92 -7.23 -22.55
N GLY A 814 40.78 -6.55 -23.32
CA GLY A 814 40.41 -5.57 -24.35
C GLY A 814 40.84 -4.14 -24.00
N GLN A 815 40.25 -3.15 -24.69
CA GLN A 815 40.54 -1.73 -24.50
C GLN A 815 39.59 -1.06 -23.50
N GLU A 816 40.09 -0.66 -22.33
CA GLU A 816 39.48 0.36 -21.47
C GLU A 816 39.57 1.73 -22.17
N LYS A 817 38.47 2.49 -22.17
CA LYS A 817 38.37 3.83 -22.76
C LYS A 817 37.73 4.81 -21.80
N GLU A 818 38.28 6.01 -21.72
CA GLU A 818 37.84 7.10 -20.84
C GLU A 818 37.61 8.37 -21.67
N TYR A 819 36.46 9.02 -21.50
CA TYR A 819 35.99 10.12 -22.35
C TYR A 819 35.76 11.40 -21.56
N ALA A 820 36.09 12.53 -22.19
CA ALA A 820 35.82 13.87 -21.69
C ALA A 820 34.34 14.28 -21.82
N LEU A 821 33.97 15.40 -21.19
CA LEU A 821 32.64 16.02 -21.27
C LEU A 821 32.25 16.45 -22.70
N ASP A 822 33.19 16.65 -23.60
CA ASP A 822 32.94 16.92 -25.02
C ASP A 822 33.00 15.64 -25.91
N ARG A 823 33.12 14.47 -25.29
CA ARG A 823 33.24 13.13 -25.89
C ARG A 823 34.59 12.84 -26.57
N GLN A 824 35.62 13.67 -26.39
CA GLN A 824 36.98 13.31 -26.81
C GLN A 824 37.51 12.14 -25.95
N LEU A 825 38.28 11.25 -26.57
CA LEU A 825 38.96 10.15 -25.88
C LEU A 825 40.14 10.72 -25.09
N ILE A 826 40.11 10.62 -23.76
CA ILE A 826 41.20 11.07 -22.87
C ILE A 826 42.29 10.01 -22.79
N SER A 827 41.88 8.76 -22.64
CA SER A 827 42.76 7.65 -22.28
C SER A 827 42.23 6.34 -22.85
N CYS A 828 43.14 5.52 -23.38
CA CYS A 828 42.85 4.21 -23.96
C CYS A 828 43.92 3.23 -23.47
N LYS A 829 43.54 2.24 -22.66
CA LYS A 829 44.44 1.24 -22.06
C LYS A 829 44.03 -0.15 -22.50
N THR A 830 44.99 -0.95 -22.93
CA THR A 830 44.77 -2.35 -23.34
C THR A 830 45.14 -3.27 -22.20
N TYR A 831 44.27 -4.23 -21.93
CA TYR A 831 44.47 -5.31 -20.96
C TYR A 831 44.35 -6.66 -21.65
N ASP A 832 45.17 -7.62 -21.23
CA ASP A 832 45.01 -9.03 -21.55
C ASP A 832 44.95 -9.85 -20.25
N ASN A 833 43.82 -10.52 -20.01
CA ASN A 833 43.60 -11.40 -18.85
C ASN A 833 43.94 -10.72 -17.51
N GLY A 834 43.53 -9.46 -17.35
CA GLY A 834 43.77 -8.62 -16.17
C GLY A 834 45.12 -7.91 -16.14
N THR A 835 46.06 -8.26 -17.02
CA THR A 835 47.39 -7.63 -17.12
C THR A 835 47.33 -6.47 -18.09
N TYR A 836 47.83 -5.29 -17.69
CA TYR A 836 47.98 -4.14 -18.58
C TYR A 836 49.08 -4.41 -19.61
N THR A 837 48.77 -4.30 -20.91
CA THR A 837 49.69 -4.60 -22.01
C THR A 837 50.16 -3.39 -22.80
N GLY A 838 49.53 -2.22 -22.62
CA GLY A 838 49.96 -0.94 -23.21
C GLY A 838 48.82 0.04 -23.46
N SER A 839 49.14 1.27 -23.85
CA SER A 839 48.13 2.27 -24.26
C SER A 839 47.84 2.17 -25.76
N CYS A 840 46.58 2.36 -26.13
CA CYS A 840 46.19 2.72 -27.49
C CYS A 840 46.29 4.24 -27.67
N MET A 841 46.50 4.72 -28.90
CA MET A 841 46.43 6.17 -29.15
C MET A 841 44.98 6.66 -28.98
N PRO A 842 44.77 7.83 -28.34
CA PRO A 842 43.47 8.50 -28.28
C PRO A 842 42.93 8.90 -29.66
#